data_AF-A0A6J3M0W8-F1
#
_entry.id   AF-A0A6J3M0W8-F1
#
_cell.length_a   1.000
_cell.length_b   1.000
_cell.length_c   1.000
_cell.angle_alpha   90.00
_cell.angle_beta   90.00
_cell.angle_gamma   90.00
#
_symmetry.space_group_name_H-M   'P 1'
#
loop_
_entity.id
_entity.type
_entity.pdbx_description
1 polymer ?
#
loop_
_entity_poly.entity_id
_entity_poly.type
_entity_poly.pdbx_seq_one_letter_code
_entity_poly.pdbx_strand_id
1 'polypeptide(L)'
;MEGIKKAFARAKSEGRPALVTYTTAGYPTIAQTADILLSMEAGGADILELGTPFTDPIADGPTIQTANTQALVNGTTTTSCLNIVREARSRGLQAPVLMMGYYNPLLAYGEERILQDAKAAGVNGFIMVDLPPEEAVRFRQHCTNYGLSYVPLIAPATSEKRMKLLCSIADSFIYVVSRMGVTGATGSLSSGLPALLEKVHSFSGGIPAAVGFGVSTREHFVEIGKVAEGVVIGSQIINTLKNAPEGQGPKAVEDYCYQITQRRNPRASPNGTTDDPTKQPASESLPQNGTVHVDGVIKESSGPGLADQLQALNTDEKDPDLLPSRFGEFGGQYVPESLMDCLAQLEKGFNDAQNDPKFWEEFRSYYPYMGRPSSLHKAERLTEHVRKSSQAGFGANIYLKREDLNHTGSHKINNAVGQVLIARRLGKNEIIAETGAGQHGVATATVCARFGMKCTVFMGAEDVRRQALNVFRMKLLGASVVAVEAGSRTLRDAVNEAMRKWVEKLDNTHYIIGSAIGPHPFPTIVRTFQSVIGNETKEQMQELTGKLPDCVVACVGGGSNAAGMFHPFSNDPSVKLLGVEAGGDGVDTARHSATLTGGRPGVLHGVRTYLLQNDEGQVIDTHSVSAGLDYPGVGPELSGWKDSSRAKFVAATDTEAFIGFRMLSELEGIIPALETSHAIFGAMEAAKVMRDDENLVICLSGRGDKDVQSVAEELPNIGPKMGWDLRF
;
A
#
# COMPACT_ATOMS: atom_id res chain seq x y z
N MET A 1 13.34 2.60 -25.29
CA MET A 1 14.38 1.55 -25.18
C MET A 1 15.76 1.94 -25.76
N GLU A 2 15.93 2.15 -27.07
CA GLU A 2 17.27 2.27 -27.69
C GLU A 2 18.19 3.39 -27.13
N GLY A 3 17.63 4.52 -26.70
CA GLY A 3 18.42 5.59 -26.06
C GLY A 3 19.15 5.13 -24.80
N ILE A 4 18.53 4.24 -24.01
CA ILE A 4 19.10 3.70 -22.76
C ILE A 4 20.27 2.77 -23.09
N LYS A 5 20.08 1.85 -24.03
CA LYS A 5 21.14 0.93 -24.49
C LYS A 5 22.35 1.69 -25.04
N LYS A 6 22.11 2.75 -25.82
CA LYS A 6 23.17 3.64 -26.34
C LYS A 6 23.92 4.36 -25.22
N ALA A 7 23.23 4.80 -24.16
CA ALA A 7 23.87 5.45 -23.02
C ALA A 7 24.86 4.51 -22.31
N PHE A 8 24.45 3.27 -22.01
CA PHE A 8 25.35 2.26 -21.44
C PHE A 8 26.47 1.86 -22.38
N ALA A 9 26.19 1.67 -23.67
CA ALA A 9 27.21 1.34 -24.67
C ALA A 9 28.28 2.44 -24.79
N ARG A 10 27.86 3.72 -24.77
CA ARG A 10 28.75 4.87 -24.75
C ARG A 10 29.62 4.88 -23.49
N ALA A 11 29.01 4.75 -22.32
CA ALA A 11 29.75 4.73 -21.05
C ALA A 11 30.81 3.61 -21.04
N LYS A 12 30.43 2.40 -21.49
CA LYS A 12 31.34 1.27 -21.65
C LYS A 12 32.49 1.57 -22.62
N SER A 13 32.21 2.18 -23.77
CA SER A 13 33.24 2.55 -24.75
C SER A 13 34.22 3.61 -24.22
N GLU A 14 33.77 4.43 -23.28
CA GLU A 14 34.56 5.46 -22.59
C GLU A 14 35.27 4.91 -21.34
N GLY A 15 35.13 3.61 -21.03
CA GLY A 15 35.81 2.95 -19.90
C GLY A 15 35.31 3.42 -18.52
N ARG A 16 34.02 3.77 -18.40
CA ARG A 16 33.42 4.31 -17.18
C ARG A 16 32.01 3.76 -16.93
N PRO A 17 31.50 3.82 -15.69
CA PRO A 17 30.08 3.60 -15.44
C PRO A 17 29.20 4.72 -16.04
N ALA A 18 27.96 4.38 -16.35
CA ALA A 18 26.91 5.35 -16.66
C ALA A 18 26.40 6.01 -15.36
N LEU A 19 26.18 7.33 -15.38
CA LEU A 19 25.49 8.01 -14.28
C LEU A 19 23.99 8.06 -14.57
N VAL A 20 23.19 7.52 -13.65
CA VAL A 20 21.72 7.64 -13.64
C VAL A 20 21.33 8.58 -12.51
N THR A 21 20.55 9.63 -12.80
CA THR A 21 20.14 10.63 -11.79
C THR A 21 18.63 10.69 -11.64
N TYR A 22 18.15 10.88 -10.43
CA TYR A 22 16.71 11.02 -10.13
C TYR A 22 16.35 12.43 -9.66
N THR A 23 15.20 12.95 -10.12
CA THR A 23 14.50 14.07 -9.49
C THR A 23 12.99 13.81 -9.44
N THR A 24 12.30 14.36 -8.45
CA THR A 24 10.84 14.33 -8.37
C THR A 24 10.26 15.40 -9.29
N ALA A 25 9.32 15.03 -10.17
CA ALA A 25 8.60 15.98 -11.00
C ALA A 25 7.85 16.98 -10.13
N GLY A 26 7.89 18.27 -10.49
CA GLY A 26 7.20 19.28 -9.72
C GLY A 26 7.95 19.79 -8.50
N TYR A 27 9.16 19.29 -8.23
CA TYR A 27 10.02 19.73 -7.13
C TYR A 27 11.30 20.42 -7.63
N PRO A 28 11.69 21.59 -7.09
CA PRO A 28 10.96 22.39 -6.09
C PRO A 28 9.67 23.00 -6.63
N THR A 29 9.57 23.20 -7.94
CA THR A 29 8.38 23.68 -8.65
C THR A 29 8.23 22.97 -10.00
N ILE A 30 7.03 22.97 -10.57
CA ILE A 30 6.75 22.41 -11.91
C ILE A 30 7.62 23.09 -12.98
N ALA A 31 7.65 24.44 -12.98
CA ALA A 31 8.37 25.22 -13.99
C ALA A 31 9.88 24.94 -14.03
N GLN A 32 10.49 24.67 -12.88
CA GLN A 32 11.94 24.41 -12.81
C GLN A 32 12.32 22.98 -13.19
N THR A 33 11.37 22.04 -13.26
CA THR A 33 11.73 20.62 -13.43
C THR A 33 12.42 20.37 -14.78
N ALA A 34 11.97 21.01 -15.86
CA ALA A 34 12.62 20.90 -17.16
C ALA A 34 14.07 21.44 -17.15
N ASP A 35 14.31 22.56 -16.45
CA ASP A 35 15.66 23.12 -16.26
C ASP A 35 16.57 22.15 -15.49
N ILE A 36 16.02 21.49 -14.46
CA ILE A 36 16.75 20.51 -13.66
C ILE A 36 17.17 19.32 -14.53
N LEU A 37 16.28 18.79 -15.38
CA LEU A 37 16.61 17.69 -16.28
C LEU A 37 17.73 18.07 -17.27
N LEU A 38 17.64 19.25 -17.87
CA LEU A 38 18.68 19.78 -18.76
C LEU A 38 20.01 19.96 -18.02
N SER A 39 19.96 20.45 -16.78
CA SER A 39 21.14 20.68 -15.94
C SER A 39 21.82 19.38 -15.51
N MET A 40 21.05 18.32 -15.22
CA MET A 40 21.59 16.98 -14.97
C MET A 40 22.36 16.46 -16.19
N GLU A 41 21.77 16.57 -17.39
CA GLU A 41 22.45 16.18 -18.63
C GLU A 41 23.72 17.02 -18.87
N ALA A 42 23.64 18.35 -18.66
CA ALA A 42 24.78 19.25 -18.79
C ALA A 42 25.93 18.90 -17.83
N GLY A 43 25.59 18.49 -16.60
CA GLY A 43 26.52 17.98 -15.59
C GLY A 43 27.03 16.55 -15.82
N GLY A 44 26.63 15.91 -16.92
CA GLY A 44 27.18 14.63 -17.36
C GLY A 44 26.38 13.39 -16.98
N ALA A 45 25.12 13.53 -16.55
CA ALA A 45 24.21 12.39 -16.41
C ALA A 45 23.97 11.71 -17.76
N ASP A 46 23.99 10.38 -17.78
CA ASP A 46 23.78 9.58 -18.99
C ASP A 46 22.32 9.14 -19.15
N ILE A 47 21.59 8.97 -18.03
CA ILE A 47 20.17 8.57 -17.98
C ILE A 47 19.49 9.37 -16.86
N LEU A 48 18.25 9.80 -17.08
CA LEU A 48 17.47 10.59 -16.12
C LEU A 48 16.22 9.82 -15.68
N GLU A 49 16.00 9.74 -14.37
CA GLU A 49 14.78 9.25 -13.75
C GLU A 49 13.93 10.45 -13.31
N LEU A 50 12.72 10.55 -13.86
CA LEU A 50 11.72 11.53 -13.46
C LEU A 50 10.69 10.84 -12.57
N GLY A 51 10.77 11.13 -11.26
CA GLY A 51 9.86 10.61 -10.25
C GLY A 51 8.45 11.20 -10.41
N THR A 52 7.45 10.34 -10.63
CA THR A 52 6.04 10.72 -10.58
C THR A 52 5.61 10.72 -9.12
N PRO A 53 5.16 11.86 -8.56
CA PRO A 53 4.87 11.94 -7.14
C PRO A 53 3.64 11.11 -6.78
N PHE A 54 3.69 10.50 -5.60
CA PHE A 54 2.62 9.68 -5.05
C PHE A 54 2.44 9.95 -3.56
N THR A 55 1.19 9.89 -3.08
CA THR A 55 0.81 10.10 -1.68
C THR A 55 1.22 8.96 -0.75
N ASP A 56 1.40 7.73 -1.27
CA ASP A 56 1.76 6.55 -0.47
C ASP A 56 3.09 5.90 -0.91
N PRO A 57 4.23 6.62 -0.89
CA PRO A 57 5.46 6.14 -1.48
C PRO A 57 6.25 5.23 -0.51
N ILE A 58 5.86 3.95 -0.42
CA ILE A 58 6.40 3.00 0.56
C ILE A 58 7.91 2.72 0.44
N ALA A 59 8.48 2.80 -0.77
CA ALA A 59 9.90 2.57 -1.05
C ALA A 59 10.80 3.78 -0.71
N ASP A 60 10.20 4.97 -0.72
CA ASP A 60 10.94 6.22 -0.72
C ASP A 60 11.43 6.56 0.69
N GLY A 61 12.67 7.02 0.82
CA GLY A 61 13.18 7.58 2.07
C GLY A 61 12.59 8.97 2.37
N PRO A 62 12.81 9.50 3.59
CA PRO A 62 12.21 10.76 4.05
C PRO A 62 12.48 11.97 3.14
N THR A 63 13.66 12.02 2.51
CA THR A 63 14.04 13.08 1.57
C THR A 63 13.14 13.09 0.33
N ILE A 64 12.91 11.94 -0.30
CA ILE A 64 12.09 11.84 -1.51
C ILE A 64 10.61 11.98 -1.17
N GLN A 65 10.16 11.45 -0.04
CA GLN A 65 8.81 11.69 0.49
C GLN A 65 8.50 13.19 0.64
N THR A 66 9.44 13.95 1.21
CA THR A 66 9.28 15.40 1.36
C THR A 66 9.13 16.08 -0.01
N ALA A 67 9.91 15.65 -1.01
CA ALA A 67 9.81 16.15 -2.37
C ALA A 67 8.48 15.76 -3.05
N ASN A 68 7.99 14.53 -2.86
CA ASN A 68 6.68 14.08 -3.34
C ASN A 68 5.56 14.93 -2.74
N THR A 69 5.55 15.13 -1.42
CA THR A 69 4.54 15.97 -0.74
C THR A 69 4.53 17.39 -1.31
N GLN A 70 5.70 18.01 -1.46
CA GLN A 70 5.78 19.36 -2.03
C GLN A 70 5.35 19.39 -3.51
N ALA A 71 5.72 18.39 -4.30
CA ALA A 71 5.30 18.28 -5.70
C ALA A 71 3.77 18.15 -5.83
N LEU A 72 3.13 17.37 -4.96
CA LEU A 72 1.68 17.25 -4.92
C LEU A 72 1.01 18.56 -4.50
N VAL A 73 1.56 19.28 -3.52
CA VAL A 73 1.11 20.63 -3.13
C VAL A 73 1.21 21.61 -4.31
N ASN A 74 2.24 21.47 -5.14
CA ASN A 74 2.41 22.27 -6.36
C ASN A 74 1.41 21.90 -7.49
N GLY A 75 0.53 20.92 -7.29
CA GLY A 75 -0.46 20.48 -8.27
C GLY A 75 0.11 19.56 -9.36
N THR A 76 1.18 18.83 -9.06
CA THR A 76 1.81 17.92 -10.02
C THR A 76 0.91 16.71 -10.29
N THR A 77 0.59 16.49 -11.56
CA THR A 77 -0.21 15.39 -12.10
C THR A 77 0.60 14.52 -13.04
N THR A 78 0.11 13.32 -13.38
CA THR A 78 0.75 12.46 -14.39
C THR A 78 0.87 13.19 -15.74
N THR A 79 -0.16 13.95 -16.11
CA THR A 79 -0.14 14.81 -17.30
C THR A 79 0.96 15.87 -17.24
N SER A 80 1.15 16.51 -16.09
CA SER A 80 2.21 17.51 -15.92
C SER A 80 3.60 16.90 -16.03
N CYS A 81 3.82 15.67 -15.51
CA CYS A 81 5.07 14.93 -15.66
C CYS A 81 5.41 14.73 -17.14
N LEU A 82 4.43 14.32 -17.95
CA LEU A 82 4.60 14.16 -19.40
C LEU A 82 4.91 15.49 -20.09
N ASN A 83 4.26 16.58 -19.69
CA ASN A 83 4.51 17.91 -20.23
C ASN A 83 5.91 18.43 -19.89
N ILE A 84 6.42 18.16 -18.69
CA ILE A 84 7.80 18.47 -18.30
C ILE A 84 8.78 17.79 -19.26
N VAL A 85 8.56 16.51 -19.60
CA VAL A 85 9.42 15.80 -20.56
C VAL A 85 9.31 16.43 -21.95
N ARG A 86 8.11 16.76 -22.43
CA ARG A 86 7.91 17.46 -23.72
C ARG A 86 8.67 18.78 -23.76
N GLU A 87 8.56 19.57 -22.70
CA GLU A 87 9.25 20.85 -22.60
C GLU A 87 10.77 20.66 -22.64
N ALA A 88 11.32 19.77 -21.82
CA ALA A 88 12.76 19.51 -21.80
C ALA A 88 13.26 19.00 -23.16
N ARG A 89 12.52 18.12 -23.84
CA ARG A 89 12.82 17.65 -25.19
C ARG A 89 12.82 18.79 -26.21
N SER A 90 11.82 19.67 -26.16
CA SER A 90 11.74 20.85 -27.06
C SER A 90 12.91 21.82 -26.88
N ARG A 91 13.53 21.80 -25.69
CA ARG A 91 14.69 22.60 -25.32
C ARG A 91 16.03 21.88 -25.48
N GLY A 92 16.01 20.70 -26.13
CA GLY A 92 17.21 20.02 -26.58
C GLY A 92 17.67 18.82 -25.71
N LEU A 93 16.93 18.43 -24.67
CA LEU A 93 17.28 17.29 -23.83
C LEU A 93 17.46 16.01 -24.68
N GLN A 94 18.65 15.41 -24.66
CA GLN A 94 18.93 14.17 -25.43
C GLN A 94 18.99 12.92 -24.56
N ALA A 95 19.37 13.07 -23.30
CA ALA A 95 19.51 11.98 -22.35
C ALA A 95 18.18 11.19 -22.26
N PRO A 96 18.23 9.85 -22.28
CA PRO A 96 17.03 9.04 -22.10
C PRO A 96 16.38 9.34 -20.74
N VAL A 97 15.06 9.49 -20.75
CA VAL A 97 14.25 9.75 -19.55
C VAL A 97 13.42 8.51 -19.22
N LEU A 98 13.50 8.06 -17.97
CA LEU A 98 12.67 7.02 -17.39
C LEU A 98 11.63 7.68 -16.48
N MET A 99 10.36 7.32 -16.62
CA MET A 99 9.38 7.66 -15.60
C MET A 99 9.45 6.64 -14.48
N MET A 100 9.80 7.10 -13.28
CA MET A 100 9.89 6.26 -12.09
C MET A 100 8.72 6.58 -11.15
N GLY A 101 8.08 5.57 -10.56
CA GLY A 101 6.97 5.80 -9.65
C GLY A 101 6.32 4.51 -9.15
N TYR A 102 5.12 4.67 -8.63
CA TYR A 102 4.28 3.59 -8.09
C TYR A 102 3.18 3.25 -9.09
N TYR A 103 2.65 2.04 -9.02
CA TYR A 103 1.70 1.54 -9.99
C TYR A 103 0.34 2.24 -9.90
N ASN A 104 -0.08 2.74 -8.72
CA ASN A 104 -1.44 3.30 -8.56
C ASN A 104 -1.73 4.55 -9.44
N PRO A 105 -0.88 5.59 -9.47
CA PRO A 105 -1.07 6.72 -10.40
C PRO A 105 -1.10 6.30 -11.87
N LEU A 106 -0.28 5.30 -12.24
CA LEU A 106 -0.25 4.75 -13.59
C LEU A 106 -1.57 4.05 -13.94
N LEU A 107 -2.07 3.22 -13.02
CA LEU A 107 -3.33 2.51 -13.16
C LEU A 107 -4.51 3.49 -13.29
N ALA A 108 -4.53 4.56 -12.49
CA ALA A 108 -5.55 5.60 -12.55
C ALA A 108 -5.54 6.39 -13.88
N TYR A 109 -4.36 6.65 -14.45
CA TYR A 109 -4.25 7.29 -15.76
C TYR A 109 -4.69 6.38 -16.92
N GLY A 110 -4.52 5.06 -16.73
CA GLY A 110 -4.79 4.01 -17.71
C GLY A 110 -3.49 3.51 -18.34
N GLU A 111 -3.23 2.21 -18.22
CA GLU A 111 -1.96 1.58 -18.63
C GLU A 111 -1.61 1.85 -20.10
N GLU A 112 -2.53 1.58 -21.02
CA GLU A 112 -2.24 1.76 -22.45
C GLU A 112 -2.09 3.24 -22.83
N ARG A 113 -2.95 4.09 -22.25
CA ARG A 113 -2.91 5.53 -22.46
C ARG A 113 -1.59 6.14 -22.01
N ILE A 114 -1.07 5.74 -20.84
CA ILE A 114 0.20 6.28 -20.35
C ILE A 114 1.36 5.88 -21.26
N LEU A 115 1.36 4.66 -21.83
CA LEU A 115 2.44 4.20 -22.71
C LEU A 115 2.45 5.00 -24.02
N GLN A 116 1.28 5.21 -24.61
CA GLN A 116 1.13 6.04 -25.80
C GLN A 116 1.59 7.48 -25.55
N ASP A 117 1.11 8.11 -24.47
CA ASP A 117 1.41 9.50 -24.16
C ASP A 117 2.87 9.70 -23.75
N ALA A 118 3.45 8.75 -23.02
CA ALA A 118 4.86 8.75 -22.64
C ALA A 118 5.76 8.62 -23.88
N LYS A 119 5.42 7.73 -24.82
CA LYS A 119 6.13 7.62 -26.09
C LYS A 119 6.07 8.94 -26.87
N ALA A 120 4.90 9.55 -26.97
CA ALA A 120 4.72 10.84 -27.63
C ALA A 120 5.47 11.98 -26.93
N ALA A 121 5.60 11.94 -25.60
CA ALA A 121 6.35 12.91 -24.82
C ALA A 121 7.87 12.77 -24.96
N GLY A 122 8.37 11.63 -25.46
CA GLY A 122 9.80 11.35 -25.57
C GLY A 122 10.41 10.66 -24.34
N VAL A 123 9.57 10.01 -23.53
CA VAL A 123 9.98 9.07 -22.47
C VAL A 123 10.56 7.80 -23.11
N ASN A 124 11.53 7.17 -22.46
CA ASN A 124 12.26 6.02 -22.99
C ASN A 124 11.91 4.70 -22.29
N GLY A 125 11.29 4.77 -21.11
CA GLY A 125 10.85 3.61 -20.34
C GLY A 125 10.31 3.96 -18.95
N PHE A 126 10.05 2.93 -18.16
CA PHE A 126 9.46 3.00 -16.83
C PHE A 126 10.25 2.20 -15.80
N ILE A 127 10.23 2.68 -14.56
CA ILE A 127 10.58 1.94 -13.35
C ILE A 127 9.35 1.98 -12.43
N MET A 128 8.64 0.87 -12.27
CA MET A 128 7.54 0.76 -11.31
C MET A 128 8.04 0.03 -10.06
N VAL A 129 8.12 0.75 -8.95
CA VAL A 129 8.86 0.28 -7.76
C VAL A 129 8.14 -0.82 -6.99
N ASP A 130 6.84 -0.95 -7.19
CA ASP A 130 5.92 -1.79 -6.43
C ASP A 130 5.16 -2.80 -7.30
N LEU A 131 5.53 -2.96 -8.57
CA LEU A 131 4.81 -3.84 -9.50
C LEU A 131 5.27 -5.30 -9.30
N PRO A 132 4.37 -6.24 -8.94
CA PRO A 132 4.74 -7.63 -8.75
C PRO A 132 5.08 -8.30 -10.11
N PRO A 133 5.92 -9.36 -10.14
CA PRO A 133 6.47 -9.90 -11.37
C PRO A 133 5.41 -10.42 -12.33
N GLU A 134 4.30 -10.94 -11.80
CA GLU A 134 3.17 -11.45 -12.60
C GLU A 134 2.56 -10.32 -13.43
N GLU A 135 2.38 -9.13 -12.85
CA GLU A 135 1.90 -7.93 -13.54
C GLU A 135 3.01 -7.30 -14.39
N ALA A 136 4.25 -7.36 -13.92
CA ALA A 136 5.41 -6.80 -14.61
C ALA A 136 5.67 -7.46 -15.97
N VAL A 137 5.46 -8.77 -16.10
CA VAL A 137 5.57 -9.49 -17.39
C VAL A 137 4.58 -8.91 -18.41
N ARG A 138 3.32 -8.74 -18.00
CA ARG A 138 2.27 -8.14 -18.84
C ARG A 138 2.60 -6.69 -19.20
N PHE A 139 2.94 -5.88 -18.19
CA PHE A 139 3.27 -4.47 -18.39
C PHE A 139 4.49 -4.27 -19.29
N ARG A 140 5.52 -5.13 -19.15
CA ARG A 140 6.70 -5.14 -20.02
C ARG A 140 6.35 -5.45 -21.46
N GLN A 141 5.43 -6.40 -21.71
CA GLN A 141 4.97 -6.68 -23.06
C GLN A 141 4.30 -5.45 -23.68
N HIS A 142 3.45 -4.76 -22.92
CA HIS A 142 2.85 -3.50 -23.36
C HIS A 142 3.91 -2.43 -23.64
N CYS A 143 4.90 -2.24 -22.76
CA CYS A 143 6.01 -1.30 -23.00
C CYS A 143 6.74 -1.58 -24.32
N THR A 144 7.02 -2.85 -24.60
CA THR A 144 7.71 -3.30 -25.82
C THR A 144 6.94 -2.90 -27.08
N ASN A 145 5.61 -3.06 -27.08
CA ASN A 145 4.75 -2.69 -28.21
C ASN A 145 4.84 -1.19 -28.57
N TYR A 146 5.13 -0.33 -27.59
CA TYR A 146 5.32 1.12 -27.78
C TYR A 146 6.79 1.53 -27.92
N GLY A 147 7.73 0.57 -27.94
CA GLY A 147 9.18 0.81 -28.01
C GLY A 147 9.77 1.47 -26.75
N LEU A 148 9.10 1.28 -25.61
CA LEU A 148 9.48 1.74 -24.28
C LEU A 148 10.14 0.60 -23.51
N SER A 149 11.06 0.93 -22.62
CA SER A 149 11.71 -0.05 -21.75
C SER A 149 10.96 -0.21 -20.43
N TYR A 150 10.94 -1.41 -19.88
CA TYR A 150 10.59 -1.64 -18.49
C TYR A 150 11.83 -2.12 -17.74
N VAL A 151 12.22 -1.39 -16.70
CA VAL A 151 13.44 -1.66 -15.94
C VAL A 151 13.04 -2.38 -14.64
N PRO A 152 13.32 -3.68 -14.50
CA PRO A 152 13.04 -4.42 -13.28
C PRO A 152 14.04 -4.07 -12.16
N LEU A 153 13.57 -4.17 -10.92
CA LEU A 153 14.39 -3.97 -9.73
C LEU A 153 14.77 -5.31 -9.10
N ILE A 154 16.02 -5.46 -8.69
CA ILE A 154 16.52 -6.60 -7.92
C ILE A 154 17.15 -6.08 -6.62
N ALA A 155 16.85 -6.73 -5.51
CA ALA A 155 17.40 -6.45 -4.19
C ALA A 155 18.16 -7.68 -3.66
N PRO A 156 18.94 -7.54 -2.57
CA PRO A 156 19.54 -8.70 -1.90
C PRO A 156 18.48 -9.70 -1.44
N ALA A 157 17.27 -9.21 -1.18
CA ALA A 157 16.08 -9.98 -0.80
C ALA A 157 15.30 -10.61 -1.96
N THR A 158 15.82 -10.55 -3.19
CA THR A 158 15.19 -11.22 -4.32
C THR A 158 15.57 -12.70 -4.32
N SER A 159 14.57 -13.58 -4.23
CA SER A 159 14.78 -15.03 -4.36
C SER A 159 15.35 -15.40 -5.74
N GLU A 160 16.09 -16.50 -5.83
CA GLU A 160 16.72 -16.90 -7.11
C GLU A 160 15.71 -17.13 -8.24
N LYS A 161 14.56 -17.77 -7.95
CA LYS A 161 13.47 -17.99 -8.92
C LYS A 161 12.95 -16.65 -9.46
N ARG A 162 12.70 -15.70 -8.56
CA ARG A 162 12.21 -14.35 -8.90
C ARG A 162 13.27 -13.55 -9.66
N MET A 163 14.54 -13.66 -9.28
CA MET A 163 15.65 -13.01 -9.96
C MET A 163 15.78 -13.47 -11.41
N LYS A 164 15.70 -14.78 -11.66
CA LYS A 164 15.73 -15.33 -13.03
C LYS A 164 14.60 -14.77 -13.90
N LEU A 165 13.40 -14.65 -13.35
CA LEU A 165 12.26 -14.06 -14.04
C LEU A 165 12.48 -12.56 -14.33
N LEU A 166 12.89 -11.79 -13.33
CA LEU A 166 13.14 -10.36 -13.50
C LEU A 166 14.27 -10.10 -14.53
N CYS A 167 15.33 -10.92 -14.49
CA CYS A 167 16.40 -10.88 -15.47
C CYS A 167 15.93 -11.24 -16.88
N SER A 168 14.99 -12.17 -17.04
CA SER A 168 14.51 -12.60 -18.37
C SER A 168 13.60 -11.57 -19.04
N ILE A 169 12.91 -10.73 -18.26
CA ILE A 169 12.05 -9.66 -18.80
C ILE A 169 12.79 -8.34 -19.03
N ALA A 170 13.98 -8.17 -18.43
CA ALA A 170 14.81 -6.98 -18.59
C ALA A 170 15.21 -6.77 -20.06
N ASP A 171 15.07 -5.54 -20.56
CA ASP A 171 15.34 -5.23 -21.97
C ASP A 171 16.43 -4.17 -22.18
N SER A 172 16.80 -3.43 -21.14
CA SER A 172 17.77 -2.32 -21.24
C SER A 172 18.86 -2.38 -20.16
N PHE A 173 18.49 -2.35 -18.89
CA PHE A 173 19.35 -2.58 -17.74
C PHE A 173 18.52 -3.11 -16.57
N ILE A 174 19.21 -3.60 -15.55
CA ILE A 174 18.59 -4.04 -14.29
C ILE A 174 18.96 -3.04 -13.19
N TYR A 175 17.96 -2.56 -12.46
CA TYR A 175 18.20 -1.72 -11.30
C TYR A 175 18.51 -2.62 -10.09
N VAL A 176 19.72 -2.51 -9.54
CA VAL A 176 20.13 -3.28 -8.35
C VAL A 176 20.16 -2.37 -7.13
N VAL A 177 19.34 -2.67 -6.13
CA VAL A 177 19.32 -1.95 -4.85
C VAL A 177 20.42 -2.52 -3.96
N SER A 178 21.41 -1.73 -3.57
CA SER A 178 22.61 -2.25 -2.88
C SER A 178 22.44 -2.58 -1.38
N ARG A 179 21.31 -2.25 -0.77
CA ARG A 179 21.04 -2.48 0.67
C ARG A 179 19.60 -2.87 0.96
N MET A 180 19.42 -3.52 2.11
CA MET A 180 18.12 -3.66 2.78
C MET A 180 17.80 -2.33 3.49
N GLY A 181 16.71 -1.66 3.10
CA GLY A 181 16.23 -0.39 3.71
C GLY A 181 15.70 0.62 2.68
N VAL A 182 15.40 1.86 3.12
CA VAL A 182 14.92 2.98 2.26
C VAL A 182 16.03 3.96 1.84
N THR A 183 15.86 4.62 0.67
CA THR A 183 16.88 5.50 0.07
C THR A 183 17.37 6.58 1.06
N GLY A 184 18.69 6.67 1.29
CA GLY A 184 19.30 7.73 2.11
C GLY A 184 19.96 7.28 3.42
N ALA A 185 19.92 5.99 3.79
CA ALA A 185 20.64 5.49 4.96
C ALA A 185 22.18 5.59 4.78
N THR A 186 22.87 6.28 5.69
CA THR A 186 24.34 6.42 5.70
C THR A 186 25.03 5.11 6.08
N GLY A 187 26.05 4.67 5.33
CA GLY A 187 26.82 3.45 5.63
C GLY A 187 27.79 3.04 4.50
N SER A 188 28.54 1.95 4.68
CA SER A 188 29.46 1.34 3.69
C SER A 188 28.77 0.41 2.68
N LEU A 189 29.38 0.12 1.52
CA LEU A 189 28.84 -0.85 0.55
C LEU A 189 28.52 -2.20 1.24
N SER A 190 27.43 -2.85 0.81
CA SER A 190 27.17 -4.24 1.23
C SER A 190 28.30 -5.14 0.72
N SER A 191 28.90 -5.94 1.61
CA SER A 191 29.93 -6.92 1.24
C SER A 191 29.42 -7.98 0.26
N GLY A 192 28.10 -8.18 0.18
CA GLY A 192 27.46 -9.12 -0.75
C GLY A 192 27.17 -8.57 -2.15
N LEU A 193 27.40 -7.28 -2.41
CA LEU A 193 27.05 -6.66 -3.69
C LEU A 193 27.74 -7.32 -4.90
N PRO A 194 29.05 -7.63 -4.89
CA PRO A 194 29.69 -8.27 -6.04
C PRO A 194 29.08 -9.62 -6.40
N ALA A 195 28.76 -10.45 -5.40
CA ALA A 195 28.13 -11.75 -5.61
C ALA A 195 26.70 -11.62 -6.14
N LEU A 196 25.95 -10.60 -5.72
CA LEU A 196 24.64 -10.30 -6.28
C LEU A 196 24.74 -9.90 -7.76
N LEU A 197 25.67 -9.02 -8.10
CA LEU A 197 25.88 -8.58 -9.49
C LEU A 197 26.29 -9.73 -10.40
N GLU A 198 27.18 -10.63 -9.94
CA GLU A 198 27.57 -11.83 -10.68
C GLU A 198 26.35 -12.70 -11.03
N LYS A 199 25.44 -12.92 -10.07
CA LYS A 199 24.18 -13.65 -10.31
C LYS A 199 23.29 -12.92 -11.31
N VAL A 200 23.12 -11.60 -11.15
CA VAL A 200 22.32 -10.76 -12.06
C VAL A 200 22.85 -10.85 -13.49
N HIS A 201 24.17 -10.71 -13.70
CA HIS A 201 24.79 -10.81 -15.01
C HIS A 201 24.65 -12.20 -15.61
N SER A 202 24.83 -13.25 -14.80
CA SER A 202 24.65 -14.65 -15.22
C SER A 202 23.21 -14.92 -15.71
N PHE A 203 22.20 -14.53 -14.93
CA PHE A 203 20.80 -14.79 -15.27
C PHE A 203 20.26 -13.88 -16.38
N SER A 204 20.81 -12.68 -16.55
CA SER A 204 20.36 -11.73 -17.57
C SER A 204 21.07 -11.86 -18.91
N GLY A 205 22.08 -12.73 -19.01
CA GLY A 205 22.90 -12.85 -20.22
C GLY A 205 23.78 -11.61 -20.48
N GLY A 206 24.22 -10.94 -19.41
CA GLY A 206 25.13 -9.79 -19.49
C GLY A 206 24.44 -8.44 -19.78
N ILE A 207 23.15 -8.30 -19.49
CA ILE A 207 22.47 -6.99 -19.48
C ILE A 207 23.14 -6.11 -18.41
N PRO A 208 23.39 -4.82 -18.69
CA PRO A 208 24.01 -3.90 -17.72
C PRO A 208 23.24 -3.83 -16.40
N ALA A 209 23.95 -3.73 -15.28
CA ALA A 209 23.38 -3.47 -13.97
C ALA A 209 23.68 -2.03 -13.54
N ALA A 210 22.64 -1.32 -13.09
CA ALA A 210 22.78 -0.02 -12.45
C ALA A 210 22.54 -0.15 -10.96
N VAL A 211 23.54 0.20 -10.15
CA VAL A 211 23.45 0.07 -8.69
C VAL A 211 22.99 1.39 -8.08
N GLY A 212 21.87 1.33 -7.37
CA GLY A 212 21.38 2.43 -6.55
C GLY A 212 21.62 2.21 -5.06
N PHE A 213 21.40 3.29 -4.29
CA PHE A 213 21.32 3.36 -2.82
C PHE A 213 22.62 3.80 -2.09
N GLY A 214 22.52 4.87 -1.30
CA GLY A 214 23.61 5.38 -0.44
C GLY A 214 24.74 6.12 -1.17
N VAL A 215 24.58 6.39 -2.47
CA VAL A 215 25.56 7.11 -3.29
C VAL A 215 25.32 8.62 -3.19
N SER A 216 26.32 9.36 -2.73
CA SER A 216 26.23 10.81 -2.55
C SER A 216 27.52 11.55 -2.93
N THR A 217 28.66 10.87 -2.99
CA THR A 217 29.96 11.46 -3.32
C THR A 217 30.57 10.81 -4.56
N ARG A 218 31.60 11.46 -5.12
CA ARG A 218 32.36 10.93 -6.25
C ARG A 218 33.07 9.63 -5.89
N GLU A 219 33.59 9.52 -4.68
CA GLU A 219 34.26 8.32 -4.19
C GLU A 219 33.30 7.13 -4.22
N HIS A 220 32.06 7.30 -3.76
CA HIS A 220 31.03 6.25 -3.87
C HIS A 220 30.77 5.87 -5.33
N PHE A 221 30.62 6.87 -6.21
CA PHE A 221 30.39 6.64 -7.65
C PHE A 221 31.53 5.85 -8.31
N VAL A 222 32.78 6.20 -8.01
CA VAL A 222 33.97 5.52 -8.55
C VAL A 222 34.09 4.10 -8.00
N GLU A 223 33.90 3.90 -6.69
CA GLU A 223 34.01 2.56 -6.09
C GLU A 223 32.94 1.60 -6.61
N ILE A 224 31.68 2.04 -6.72
CA ILE A 224 30.60 1.21 -7.29
C ILE A 224 30.86 0.97 -8.78
N GLY A 225 31.34 1.97 -9.50
CA GLY A 225 31.70 1.87 -10.91
C GLY A 225 32.78 0.84 -11.24
N LYS A 226 33.50 0.31 -10.25
CA LYS A 226 34.45 -0.80 -10.44
C LYS A 226 33.74 -2.14 -10.64
N VAL A 227 32.51 -2.28 -10.16
CA VAL A 227 31.76 -3.55 -10.14
C VAL A 227 30.44 -3.51 -10.89
N ALA A 228 29.95 -2.32 -11.26
CA ALA A 228 28.68 -2.14 -11.96
C ALA A 228 28.82 -1.21 -13.18
N GLU A 229 28.00 -1.46 -14.21
CA GLU A 229 28.00 -0.67 -15.45
C GLU A 229 27.30 0.68 -15.30
N GLY A 230 26.47 0.86 -14.27
CA GLY A 230 25.79 2.10 -13.95
C GLY A 230 25.72 2.37 -12.45
N VAL A 231 25.61 3.64 -12.08
CA VAL A 231 25.44 4.09 -10.70
C VAL A 231 24.28 5.08 -10.63
N VAL A 232 23.35 4.84 -9.70
CA VAL A 232 22.14 5.66 -9.52
C VAL A 232 22.29 6.60 -8.33
N ILE A 233 22.04 7.90 -8.54
CA ILE A 233 22.05 8.93 -7.50
C ILE A 233 20.72 9.70 -7.52
N GLY A 234 19.91 9.51 -6.47
CA GLY A 234 18.61 10.18 -6.32
C GLY A 234 18.53 11.12 -5.13
N SER A 235 18.52 10.60 -3.91
CA SER A 235 18.27 11.43 -2.71
C SER A 235 19.23 12.61 -2.55
N GLN A 236 20.49 12.46 -2.99
CA GLN A 236 21.46 13.55 -2.94
C GLN A 236 21.15 14.68 -3.93
N ILE A 237 20.56 14.39 -5.09
CA ILE A 237 20.06 15.43 -6.01
C ILE A 237 18.96 16.24 -5.32
N ILE A 238 17.99 15.57 -4.68
CA ILE A 238 16.90 16.23 -3.96
C ILE A 238 17.45 17.10 -2.81
N ASN A 239 18.46 16.62 -2.07
CA ASN A 239 19.13 17.41 -1.04
C ASN A 239 19.85 18.64 -1.63
N THR A 240 20.51 18.49 -2.79
CA THR A 240 21.15 19.60 -3.51
C THR A 240 20.11 20.65 -3.90
N LEU A 241 18.96 20.24 -4.44
CA LEU A 241 17.85 21.14 -4.77
C LEU A 241 17.29 21.84 -3.53
N LYS A 242 17.09 21.11 -2.44
CA LYS A 242 16.58 21.64 -1.17
C LYS A 242 17.48 22.71 -0.56
N ASN A 243 18.79 22.52 -0.67
CA ASN A 243 19.79 23.39 -0.05
C ASN A 243 20.27 24.53 -0.98
N ALA A 244 19.87 24.51 -2.26
CA ALA A 244 20.22 25.56 -3.20
C ALA A 244 19.47 26.86 -2.88
N PRO A 245 20.09 28.03 -3.07
CA PRO A 245 19.37 29.30 -3.05
C PRO A 245 18.24 29.31 -4.08
N GLU A 246 17.21 30.11 -3.82
CA GLU A 246 16.07 30.26 -4.72
C GLU A 246 16.53 30.61 -6.16
N GLY A 247 15.99 29.90 -7.14
CA GLY A 247 16.37 30.04 -8.55
C GLY A 247 17.71 29.41 -8.95
N GLN A 248 18.54 28.95 -8.00
CA GLN A 248 19.85 28.34 -8.28
C GLN A 248 19.84 26.80 -8.28
N GLY A 249 18.69 26.18 -8.02
CA GLY A 249 18.53 24.72 -7.99
C GLY A 249 19.11 23.99 -9.22
N PRO A 250 18.70 24.34 -10.45
CA PRO A 250 19.25 23.71 -11.66
C PRO A 250 20.78 23.80 -11.73
N LYS A 251 21.34 24.99 -11.45
CA LYS A 251 22.80 25.19 -11.48
C LYS A 251 23.53 24.36 -10.43
N ALA A 252 23.00 24.30 -9.21
CA ALA A 252 23.57 23.48 -8.15
C ALA A 252 23.57 21.98 -8.51
N VAL A 253 22.52 21.51 -9.19
CA VAL A 253 22.46 20.12 -9.70
C VAL A 253 23.46 19.88 -10.83
N GLU A 254 23.60 20.81 -11.78
CA GLU A 254 24.63 20.73 -12.83
C GLU A 254 26.03 20.59 -12.21
N ASP A 255 26.36 21.46 -11.26
CA ASP A 255 27.67 21.48 -10.63
C ASP A 255 27.90 20.23 -9.77
N TYR A 256 26.87 19.72 -9.09
CA TYR A 256 26.94 18.44 -8.37
C TYR A 256 27.18 17.26 -9.32
N CYS A 257 26.39 17.13 -10.39
CA CYS A 257 26.58 16.09 -11.40
C CYS A 257 27.99 16.18 -12.02
N TYR A 258 28.47 17.40 -12.29
CA TYR A 258 29.84 17.62 -12.74
C TYR A 258 30.87 17.19 -11.69
N GLN A 259 30.67 17.45 -10.41
CA GLN A 259 31.58 16.97 -9.35
C GLN A 259 31.66 15.44 -9.32
N ILE A 260 30.52 14.75 -9.48
CA ILE A 260 30.45 13.29 -9.54
C ILE A 260 31.17 12.75 -10.78
N THR A 261 30.89 13.29 -11.96
CA THR A 261 31.36 12.73 -13.23
C THR A 261 32.74 13.26 -13.66
N GLN A 262 33.07 14.49 -13.28
CA GLN A 262 34.14 15.34 -13.82
C GLN A 262 34.04 15.52 -15.34
N ARG A 263 32.80 15.52 -15.86
CA ARG A 263 32.49 15.69 -17.28
C ARG A 263 31.39 16.73 -17.44
N ARG A 264 31.56 17.64 -18.38
CA ARG A 264 30.47 18.49 -18.87
C ARG A 264 30.00 17.96 -20.20
N ASN A 265 28.71 18.06 -20.49
CA ASN A 265 28.18 17.84 -21.82
C ASN A 265 28.14 19.21 -22.54
N PRO A 266 29.11 19.52 -23.43
CA PRO A 266 29.31 20.88 -23.93
C PRO A 266 28.20 21.38 -24.88
N ARG A 267 27.21 20.53 -25.20
CA ARG A 267 26.09 20.86 -26.10
C ARG A 267 24.82 21.33 -25.37
N ALA A 268 24.81 21.36 -24.04
CA ALA A 268 23.63 21.66 -23.22
C ALA A 268 23.73 22.99 -22.44
N SER A 269 24.47 23.99 -22.95
CA SER A 269 24.51 25.33 -22.35
C SER A 269 23.27 26.16 -22.75
N PRO A 270 22.62 26.91 -21.84
CA PRO A 270 21.36 27.62 -22.15
C PRO A 270 21.50 28.82 -23.10
N ASN A 271 22.73 29.22 -23.46
CA ASN A 271 22.99 30.40 -24.29
C ASN A 271 23.41 29.99 -25.71
N GLY A 272 22.45 29.50 -26.50
CA GLY A 272 22.58 29.29 -27.94
C GLY A 272 21.72 30.32 -28.68
N THR A 273 22.36 31.24 -29.39
CA THR A 273 21.74 32.28 -30.20
C THR A 273 20.74 31.72 -31.22
N THR A 274 19.60 32.39 -31.33
CA THR A 274 18.53 32.09 -32.29
C THR A 274 19.02 32.28 -33.72
N ASP A 275 19.13 31.20 -34.50
CA ASP A 275 19.14 31.27 -35.95
C ASP A 275 17.70 31.17 -36.47
N ASP A 276 17.32 32.22 -37.19
CA ASP A 276 16.03 32.51 -37.82
C ASP A 276 15.64 31.46 -38.87
N PRO A 277 14.49 30.76 -38.74
CA PRO A 277 14.04 29.78 -39.71
C PRO A 277 13.14 30.37 -40.81
N THR A 278 13.30 31.64 -41.20
CA THR A 278 12.59 32.22 -42.35
C THR A 278 13.39 32.19 -43.66
N LYS A 279 13.70 30.99 -44.15
CA LYS A 279 14.00 30.78 -45.58
C LYS A 279 13.39 29.48 -46.10
N GLN A 280 12.18 29.59 -46.65
CA GLN A 280 11.69 28.63 -47.66
C GLN A 280 12.54 28.76 -48.94
N PRO A 281 12.59 27.70 -49.76
CA PRO A 281 11.74 27.77 -50.95
C PRO A 281 11.02 26.45 -51.31
N ALA A 282 9.84 26.68 -51.87
CA ALA A 282 9.17 25.97 -52.96
C ALA A 282 8.72 24.51 -52.79
N SER A 283 7.40 24.40 -52.92
CA SER A 283 6.56 23.24 -53.18
C SER A 283 7.08 22.28 -54.25
N GLU A 284 6.85 20.99 -54.05
CA GLU A 284 6.45 20.09 -55.13
C GLU A 284 5.51 18.99 -54.63
N SER A 285 4.63 18.58 -55.53
CA SER A 285 3.34 17.90 -55.42
C SER A 285 3.29 16.52 -54.75
N LEU A 286 2.15 16.26 -54.09
CA LEU A 286 1.65 14.93 -53.69
C LEU A 286 1.27 14.07 -54.92
N PRO A 287 1.45 12.74 -54.82
CA PRO A 287 0.58 11.80 -55.53
C PRO A 287 -0.24 10.90 -54.58
N GLN A 288 -1.53 10.93 -54.90
CA GLN A 288 -2.67 10.04 -54.68
C GLN A 288 -2.51 8.61 -54.11
N ASN A 289 -3.56 8.25 -53.36
CA ASN A 289 -4.00 6.93 -52.91
C ASN A 289 -3.65 5.76 -53.86
N GLY A 290 -2.88 4.81 -53.31
CA GLY A 290 -2.67 3.47 -53.85
C GLY A 290 -2.98 2.42 -52.80
N THR A 291 -3.78 1.44 -53.20
CA THR A 291 -4.19 0.22 -52.49
C THR A 291 -3.03 -0.51 -51.82
N VAL A 292 -3.19 -0.90 -50.55
CA VAL A 292 -2.19 -1.65 -49.77
C VAL A 292 -2.11 -3.08 -50.27
N HIS A 293 -0.95 -3.46 -50.85
CA HIS A 293 -0.54 -4.84 -51.04
C HIS A 293 0.27 -5.29 -49.81
N VAL A 294 -0.04 -6.47 -49.26
CA VAL A 294 0.66 -7.06 -48.11
C VAL A 294 1.67 -8.10 -48.63
N ASP A 295 2.96 -7.79 -48.59
CA ASP A 295 4.05 -8.64 -49.11
C ASP A 295 4.56 -9.71 -48.13
N GLY A 296 3.83 -9.99 -47.04
CA GLY A 296 4.17 -11.10 -46.16
C GLY A 296 3.55 -11.01 -44.77
N VAL A 297 3.06 -12.16 -44.29
CA VAL A 297 2.65 -12.37 -42.90
C VAL A 297 3.89 -12.77 -42.10
N ILE A 298 4.26 -11.96 -41.11
CA ILE A 298 5.27 -12.33 -40.12
C ILE A 298 4.69 -13.46 -39.28
N LYS A 299 5.20 -14.68 -39.44
CA LYS A 299 4.96 -15.79 -38.51
C LYS A 299 5.86 -15.59 -37.29
N GLU A 300 5.28 -15.83 -36.12
CA GLU A 300 5.89 -15.68 -34.78
C GLU A 300 7.34 -16.19 -34.73
N SER A 301 8.24 -15.33 -34.23
CA SER A 301 9.59 -15.73 -33.85
C SER A 301 9.56 -16.49 -32.53
N SER A 302 10.16 -17.68 -32.53
CA SER A 302 10.29 -18.63 -31.43
C SER A 302 11.06 -18.07 -30.22
N GLY A 303 10.33 -17.46 -29.29
CA GLY A 303 10.72 -17.31 -27.88
C GLY A 303 9.58 -17.86 -26.99
N PRO A 304 9.82 -18.20 -25.72
CA PRO A 304 8.76 -18.72 -24.85
C PRO A 304 7.61 -17.72 -24.78
N GLY A 305 6.41 -18.18 -25.10
CA GLY A 305 5.22 -17.34 -25.17
C GLY A 305 4.87 -16.73 -23.80
N LEU A 306 4.01 -15.72 -23.78
CA LEU A 306 3.44 -15.18 -22.53
C LEU A 306 2.85 -16.32 -21.66
N ALA A 307 2.26 -17.33 -22.32
CA ALA A 307 1.80 -18.55 -21.68
C ALA A 307 2.93 -19.31 -20.97
N ASP A 308 4.08 -19.54 -21.60
CA ASP A 308 5.22 -20.26 -21.02
C ASP A 308 5.89 -19.49 -19.86
N GLN A 309 5.92 -18.15 -19.95
CA GLN A 309 6.45 -17.28 -18.89
C GLN A 309 5.50 -17.20 -17.69
N LEU A 310 4.19 -17.16 -17.94
CA LEU A 310 3.15 -17.32 -16.90
C LEU A 310 3.06 -18.76 -16.40
N GLN A 311 3.40 -19.78 -17.20
CA GLN A 311 3.49 -21.17 -16.77
C GLN A 311 4.72 -21.41 -15.91
N ALA A 312 5.83 -20.70 -16.14
CA ALA A 312 7.00 -20.69 -15.26
C ALA A 312 6.71 -20.00 -13.90
N LEU A 313 5.73 -19.08 -13.87
CA LEU A 313 5.14 -18.53 -12.65
C LEU A 313 4.19 -19.55 -11.98
N ASN A 314 3.40 -20.26 -12.79
CA ASN A 314 2.43 -21.28 -12.39
C ASN A 314 2.96 -22.72 -12.44
N THR A 315 4.27 -22.97 -12.31
CA THR A 315 4.76 -24.33 -11.98
C THR A 315 4.48 -24.60 -10.51
N ASP A 316 3.22 -24.48 -10.15
CA ASP A 316 2.57 -25.27 -9.15
C ASP A 316 1.59 -26.11 -9.96
N GLU A 317 1.94 -27.39 -10.18
CA GLU A 317 0.91 -28.39 -9.92
C GLU A 317 0.22 -27.94 -8.65
N LYS A 318 -1.07 -27.55 -8.71
CA LYS A 318 -1.89 -27.09 -7.57
C LYS A 318 -1.32 -27.60 -6.26
N ASP A 319 -0.40 -26.85 -5.65
CA ASP A 319 0.15 -27.26 -4.37
C ASP A 319 -0.96 -26.88 -3.40
N PRO A 320 -1.69 -27.85 -2.85
CA PRO A 320 -2.77 -27.54 -1.92
C PRO A 320 -2.26 -26.78 -0.69
N ASP A 321 -0.95 -26.72 -0.47
CA ASP A 321 -0.29 -26.02 0.64
C ASP A 321 0.04 -24.55 0.33
N LEU A 322 -0.11 -24.07 -0.91
CA LEU A 322 0.11 -22.66 -1.26
C LEU A 322 -1.15 -21.82 -1.07
N LEU A 323 -1.02 -20.77 -0.25
CA LEU A 323 -2.11 -19.84 0.03
C LEU A 323 -2.45 -18.99 -1.20
N PRO A 324 -3.74 -18.80 -1.53
CA PRO A 324 -4.11 -17.93 -2.63
C PRO A 324 -3.65 -16.50 -2.31
N SER A 325 -2.78 -15.97 -3.18
CA SER A 325 -2.26 -14.60 -3.04
C SER A 325 -3.28 -13.52 -3.39
N ARG A 326 -4.43 -13.92 -3.97
CA ARG A 326 -5.51 -13.04 -4.43
C ARG A 326 -6.90 -13.58 -4.10
N PHE A 327 -7.85 -12.64 -4.01
CA PHE A 327 -9.28 -12.84 -3.84
C PHE A 327 -9.99 -12.24 -5.05
N GLY A 328 -10.17 -13.03 -6.11
CA GLY A 328 -10.53 -12.49 -7.43
C GLY A 328 -9.36 -11.65 -7.97
N GLU A 329 -9.61 -10.38 -8.32
CA GLU A 329 -8.55 -9.47 -8.81
C GLU A 329 -7.75 -8.79 -7.67
N PHE A 330 -8.28 -8.82 -6.44
CA PHE A 330 -7.71 -8.10 -5.29
C PHE A 330 -6.68 -8.93 -4.55
N GLY A 331 -5.74 -8.30 -3.84
CA GLY A 331 -4.63 -8.97 -3.16
C GLY A 331 -3.28 -8.68 -3.83
N GLY A 332 -2.39 -9.68 -3.83
CA GLY A 332 -1.05 -9.59 -4.40
C GLY A 332 -0.01 -8.97 -3.45
N GLN A 333 1.19 -8.74 -3.99
CA GLN A 333 2.35 -8.21 -3.29
C GLN A 333 2.89 -6.99 -4.06
N TYR A 334 2.14 -5.88 -4.02
CA TYR A 334 2.50 -4.64 -4.69
C TYR A 334 3.52 -3.86 -3.87
N VAL A 335 4.69 -4.44 -3.64
CA VAL A 335 5.70 -3.92 -2.72
C VAL A 335 7.07 -3.79 -3.39
N PRO A 336 7.93 -2.91 -2.88
CA PRO A 336 9.33 -2.87 -3.23
C PRO A 336 10.00 -4.22 -3.04
N GLU A 337 10.94 -4.52 -3.93
CA GLU A 337 11.65 -5.79 -3.93
C GLU A 337 12.40 -6.06 -2.60
N SER A 338 12.78 -5.02 -1.87
CA SER A 338 13.39 -5.13 -0.54
C SER A 338 12.48 -5.74 0.54
N LEU A 339 11.15 -5.77 0.33
CA LEU A 339 10.18 -6.39 1.25
C LEU A 339 9.95 -7.88 0.98
N MET A 340 10.41 -8.41 -0.16
CA MET A 340 10.04 -9.76 -0.60
C MET A 340 10.51 -10.87 0.34
N ASP A 341 11.74 -10.81 0.85
CA ASP A 341 12.23 -11.78 1.86
C ASP A 341 11.40 -11.76 3.14
N CYS A 342 10.98 -10.56 3.57
CA CYS A 342 10.16 -10.40 4.77
C CYS A 342 8.84 -11.15 4.62
N LEU A 343 8.20 -10.99 3.46
CA LEU A 343 6.93 -11.64 3.13
C LEU A 343 7.09 -13.14 2.90
N ALA A 344 8.15 -13.59 2.22
CA ALA A 344 8.42 -15.00 1.98
C ALA A 344 8.72 -15.77 3.29
N GLN A 345 9.51 -15.19 4.19
CA GLN A 345 9.75 -15.77 5.51
C GLN A 345 8.47 -15.82 6.35
N LEU A 346 7.65 -14.77 6.29
CA LEU A 346 6.37 -14.71 6.99
C LEU A 346 5.40 -15.77 6.47
N GLU A 347 5.27 -15.90 5.15
CA GLU A 347 4.40 -16.87 4.50
C GLU A 347 4.79 -18.29 4.86
N LYS A 348 6.07 -18.63 4.73
CA LYS A 348 6.58 -19.94 5.12
C LYS A 348 6.31 -20.22 6.61
N GLY A 349 6.63 -19.26 7.48
CA GLY A 349 6.42 -19.40 8.92
C GLY A 349 4.94 -19.57 9.30
N PHE A 350 4.04 -18.92 8.56
CA PHE A 350 2.61 -19.07 8.75
C PHE A 350 2.10 -20.41 8.24
N ASN A 351 2.51 -20.87 7.05
CA ASN A 351 2.12 -22.19 6.52
C ASN A 351 2.59 -23.32 7.44
N ASP A 352 3.85 -23.26 7.90
CA ASP A 352 4.41 -24.20 8.87
C ASP A 352 3.61 -24.21 10.18
N ALA A 353 3.15 -23.05 10.65
CA ALA A 353 2.31 -22.93 11.85
C ALA A 353 0.88 -23.42 11.63
N GLN A 354 0.26 -23.06 10.51
CA GLN A 354 -1.11 -23.42 10.17
C GLN A 354 -1.29 -24.94 10.06
N ASN A 355 -0.30 -25.62 9.49
CA ASN A 355 -0.30 -27.07 9.28
C ASN A 355 0.16 -27.88 10.49
N ASP A 356 0.58 -27.24 11.59
CA ASP A 356 1.04 -27.89 12.82
C ASP A 356 -0.06 -27.90 13.89
N PRO A 357 -0.63 -29.07 14.26
CA PRO A 357 -1.62 -29.17 15.33
C PRO A 357 -1.15 -28.61 16.69
N LYS A 358 0.16 -28.67 16.98
CA LYS A 358 0.73 -28.15 18.23
C LYS A 358 0.69 -26.62 18.29
N PHE A 359 0.77 -25.95 17.14
CA PHE A 359 0.58 -24.51 17.08
C PHE A 359 -0.83 -24.13 17.55
N TRP A 360 -1.82 -24.84 17.02
CA TRP A 360 -3.22 -24.59 17.37
C TRP A 360 -3.56 -24.99 18.79
N GLU A 361 -2.93 -26.04 19.34
CA GLU A 361 -2.99 -26.38 20.75
C GLU A 361 -2.43 -25.23 21.62
N GLU A 362 -1.24 -24.71 21.28
CA GLU A 362 -0.65 -23.55 21.96
C GLU A 362 -1.55 -22.31 21.84
N PHE A 363 -2.01 -21.95 20.64
CA PHE A 363 -2.91 -20.82 20.43
C PHE A 363 -4.20 -20.94 21.25
N ARG A 364 -4.85 -22.11 21.24
CA ARG A 364 -6.06 -22.37 22.03
C ARG A 364 -5.81 -22.40 23.54
N SER A 365 -4.60 -22.75 23.98
CA SER A 365 -4.23 -22.67 25.40
C SER A 365 -4.29 -21.25 25.96
N TYR A 366 -4.22 -20.23 25.11
CA TYR A 366 -4.37 -18.82 25.48
C TYR A 366 -5.82 -18.32 25.48
N TYR A 367 -6.81 -19.14 25.14
CA TYR A 367 -8.22 -18.72 25.15
C TYR A 367 -8.68 -18.17 26.52
N PRO A 368 -8.33 -18.79 27.66
CA PRO A 368 -8.64 -18.20 28.97
C PRO A 368 -7.99 -16.82 29.19
N TYR A 369 -6.80 -16.59 28.65
CA TYR A 369 -6.11 -15.29 28.72
C TYR A 369 -6.77 -14.25 27.81
N MET A 370 -7.26 -14.68 26.65
CA MET A 370 -7.94 -13.82 25.67
C MET A 370 -9.41 -13.53 26.05
N GLY A 371 -10.01 -14.35 26.91
CA GLY A 371 -11.43 -14.29 27.27
C GLY A 371 -12.33 -15.05 26.29
N ARG A 372 -11.86 -16.18 25.74
CA ARG A 372 -12.59 -16.99 24.75
C ARG A 372 -13.17 -18.29 25.32
N PRO A 373 -14.30 -18.80 24.78
CA PRO A 373 -15.12 -18.18 23.74
C PRO A 373 -15.81 -16.90 24.21
N SER A 374 -15.95 -15.92 23.33
CA SER A 374 -16.69 -14.69 23.68
C SER A 374 -18.19 -14.98 23.68
N SER A 375 -18.96 -14.30 24.54
CA SER A 375 -20.39 -14.61 24.68
C SER A 375 -21.21 -14.16 23.46
N LEU A 376 -22.32 -14.85 23.21
CA LEU A 376 -23.35 -14.50 22.24
C LEU A 376 -24.71 -14.51 22.96
N HIS A 377 -25.45 -13.42 22.86
CA HIS A 377 -26.79 -13.32 23.44
C HIS A 377 -27.68 -12.37 22.64
N LYS A 378 -28.98 -12.50 22.84
CA LYS A 378 -29.98 -11.63 22.24
C LYS A 378 -30.03 -10.28 22.96
N ALA A 379 -30.04 -9.19 22.19
CA ALA A 379 -30.27 -7.83 22.67
C ALA A 379 -31.79 -7.58 22.70
N GLU A 380 -32.43 -7.96 23.79
CA GLU A 380 -33.90 -7.97 23.90
C GLU A 380 -34.49 -6.57 23.73
N ARG A 381 -33.94 -5.56 24.41
CA ARG A 381 -34.49 -4.19 24.39
C ARG A 381 -34.21 -3.49 23.07
N LEU A 382 -33.07 -3.76 22.44
CA LEU A 382 -32.76 -3.28 21.10
C LEU A 382 -33.67 -3.92 20.05
N THR A 383 -33.91 -5.23 20.17
CA THR A 383 -34.86 -5.96 19.29
C THR A 383 -36.27 -5.38 19.42
N GLU A 384 -36.76 -5.19 20.65
CA GLU A 384 -38.06 -4.56 20.92
C GLU A 384 -38.15 -3.13 20.39
N HIS A 385 -37.07 -2.35 20.53
CA HIS A 385 -37.00 -0.99 20.00
C HIS A 385 -37.15 -0.98 18.48
N VAL A 386 -36.41 -1.83 17.77
CA VAL A 386 -36.50 -1.94 16.31
C VAL A 386 -37.91 -2.34 15.88
N ARG A 387 -38.50 -3.38 16.49
CA ARG A 387 -39.87 -3.86 16.18
C ARG A 387 -40.94 -2.77 16.32
N LYS A 388 -40.82 -1.86 17.29
CA LYS A 388 -41.76 -0.74 17.47
C LYS A 388 -41.77 0.22 16.27
N SER A 389 -40.67 0.31 15.54
CA SER A 389 -40.52 1.14 14.35
C SER A 389 -40.69 0.38 13.03
N SER A 390 -40.92 -0.93 13.09
CA SER A 390 -41.08 -1.82 11.93
C SER A 390 -42.55 -1.99 11.54
N GLN A 391 -42.78 -2.48 10.33
CA GLN A 391 -44.10 -2.98 9.92
C GLN A 391 -44.45 -4.27 10.70
N ALA A 392 -45.74 -4.57 10.85
CA ALA A 392 -46.19 -5.79 11.52
C ALA A 392 -45.62 -7.04 10.81
N GLY A 393 -45.06 -7.97 11.58
CA GLY A 393 -44.35 -9.15 11.07
C GLY A 393 -42.88 -8.92 10.70
N PHE A 394 -42.35 -7.71 10.95
CA PHE A 394 -40.95 -7.34 10.70
C PHE A 394 -40.24 -6.86 11.97
N GLY A 395 -38.91 -6.82 11.94
CA GLY A 395 -38.05 -6.55 13.09
C GLY A 395 -37.40 -7.83 13.60
N ALA A 396 -36.32 -8.25 12.94
CA ALA A 396 -35.57 -9.45 13.26
C ALA A 396 -35.02 -9.47 14.70
N ASN A 397 -34.73 -10.67 15.20
CA ASN A 397 -34.03 -10.85 16.48
C ASN A 397 -32.58 -10.39 16.34
N ILE A 398 -32.12 -9.50 17.22
CA ILE A 398 -30.75 -8.96 17.19
C ILE A 398 -29.92 -9.66 18.26
N TYR A 399 -28.78 -10.23 17.86
CA TYR A 399 -27.81 -10.89 18.73
C TYR A 399 -26.47 -10.14 18.72
N LEU A 400 -25.75 -10.17 19.84
CA LEU A 400 -24.47 -9.50 20.01
C LEU A 400 -23.36 -10.54 20.24
N LYS A 401 -22.39 -10.61 19.33
CA LYS A 401 -21.15 -11.37 19.52
C LYS A 401 -20.13 -10.48 20.25
N ARG A 402 -19.86 -10.79 21.52
CA ARG A 402 -19.25 -9.88 22.51
C ARG A 402 -17.71 -9.86 22.51
N GLU A 403 -17.11 -9.45 21.40
CA GLU A 403 -15.64 -9.27 21.31
C GLU A 403 -15.12 -8.09 22.16
N ASP A 404 -16.01 -7.21 22.61
CA ASP A 404 -15.75 -6.13 23.57
C ASP A 404 -15.31 -6.64 24.96
N LEU A 405 -15.68 -7.88 25.31
CA LEU A 405 -15.32 -8.52 26.57
C LEU A 405 -13.97 -9.24 26.54
N ASN A 406 -13.36 -9.36 25.35
CA ASN A 406 -12.03 -9.96 25.24
C ASN A 406 -11.01 -9.18 26.08
N HIS A 407 -9.94 -9.86 26.49
CA HIS A 407 -8.81 -9.18 27.10
C HIS A 407 -8.32 -8.04 26.18
N THR A 408 -7.89 -6.93 26.78
CA THR A 408 -7.61 -5.62 26.13
C THR A 408 -8.83 -4.82 25.67
N GLY A 409 -9.99 -5.46 25.44
CA GLY A 409 -11.28 -4.83 25.15
C GLY A 409 -11.70 -4.82 23.67
N SER A 410 -11.10 -5.67 22.83
CA SER A 410 -11.51 -5.79 21.42
C SER A 410 -11.09 -7.11 20.78
N HIS A 411 -11.58 -7.36 19.58
CA HIS A 411 -11.16 -8.47 18.70
C HIS A 411 -9.67 -8.46 18.32
N LYS A 412 -8.92 -7.35 18.52
CA LYS A 412 -7.52 -7.25 18.08
C LYS A 412 -6.59 -8.25 18.77
N ILE A 413 -6.93 -8.68 19.99
CA ILE A 413 -6.12 -9.65 20.75
C ILE A 413 -6.00 -11.01 20.03
N ASN A 414 -7.02 -11.41 19.26
CA ASN A 414 -7.02 -12.67 18.50
C ASN A 414 -5.83 -12.74 17.53
N ASN A 415 -5.69 -11.67 16.75
CA ASN A 415 -4.61 -11.52 15.78
C ASN A 415 -3.25 -11.34 16.45
N ALA A 416 -3.17 -10.52 17.51
CA ALA A 416 -1.92 -10.25 18.21
C ALA A 416 -1.30 -11.52 18.82
N VAL A 417 -2.12 -12.39 19.45
CA VAL A 417 -1.65 -13.67 19.97
C VAL A 417 -1.21 -14.60 18.83
N GLY A 418 -1.99 -14.70 17.75
CA GLY A 418 -1.62 -15.57 16.63
C GLY A 418 -0.27 -15.19 16.01
N GLN A 419 -0.08 -13.89 15.70
CA GLN A 419 1.16 -13.42 15.07
C GLN A 419 2.36 -13.42 16.02
N VAL A 420 2.19 -13.15 17.32
CA VAL A 420 3.33 -13.25 18.26
C VAL A 420 3.84 -14.69 18.40
N LEU A 421 2.95 -15.69 18.29
CA LEU A 421 3.35 -17.10 18.27
C LEU A 421 4.11 -17.45 16.99
N ILE A 422 3.69 -16.92 15.83
CA ILE A 422 4.48 -17.04 14.59
C ILE A 422 5.86 -16.40 14.77
N ALA A 423 5.92 -15.18 15.32
CA ALA A 423 7.17 -14.46 15.54
C ALA A 423 8.15 -15.28 16.41
N ARG A 424 7.66 -15.88 17.51
CA ARG A 424 8.45 -16.75 18.38
C ARG A 424 8.98 -17.99 17.65
N ARG A 425 8.15 -18.62 16.81
CA ARG A 425 8.57 -19.78 15.99
C ARG A 425 9.61 -19.42 14.94
N LEU A 426 9.52 -18.20 14.39
CA LEU A 426 10.52 -17.63 13.48
C LEU A 426 11.79 -17.14 14.20
N GLY A 427 11.90 -17.33 15.52
CA GLY A 427 13.07 -16.93 16.31
C GLY A 427 13.22 -15.41 16.51
N LYS A 428 12.16 -14.64 16.29
CA LYS A 428 12.16 -13.17 16.43
C LYS A 428 12.03 -12.78 17.90
N ASN A 429 12.72 -11.72 18.31
CA ASN A 429 12.71 -11.23 19.69
C ASN A 429 12.17 -9.79 19.81
N GLU A 430 12.06 -9.07 18.69
CA GLU A 430 11.51 -7.72 18.61
C GLU A 430 10.23 -7.73 17.79
N ILE A 431 9.22 -7.00 18.26
CA ILE A 431 7.96 -6.78 17.58
C ILE A 431 7.81 -5.31 17.24
N ILE A 432 7.35 -5.05 16.03
CA ILE A 432 6.84 -3.75 15.61
C ILE A 432 5.36 -3.86 15.23
N ALA A 433 4.62 -2.77 15.39
CA ALA A 433 3.24 -2.64 14.95
C ALA A 433 2.91 -1.18 14.62
N GLU A 434 1.85 -0.96 13.88
CA GLU A 434 1.22 0.34 13.66
C GLU A 434 0.01 0.52 14.59
N THR A 435 -0.49 1.74 14.78
CA THR A 435 -1.83 1.94 15.34
C THR A 435 -2.41 3.31 15.02
N GLY A 436 -3.74 3.38 14.90
CA GLY A 436 -4.51 4.64 14.82
C GLY A 436 -5.21 4.88 16.16
N ALA A 437 -6.42 4.33 16.34
CA ALA A 437 -7.17 4.38 17.61
C ALA A 437 -6.43 3.84 18.86
N GLY A 438 -5.29 3.16 18.70
CA GLY A 438 -4.47 2.65 19.79
C GLY A 438 -4.81 1.23 20.27
N GLN A 439 -5.98 0.68 19.91
CA GLN A 439 -6.38 -0.66 20.38
C GLN A 439 -5.47 -1.78 19.86
N HIS A 440 -5.04 -1.72 18.60
CA HIS A 440 -4.06 -2.68 18.06
C HIS A 440 -2.70 -2.54 18.75
N GLY A 441 -2.23 -1.31 18.95
CA GLY A 441 -0.99 -1.05 19.67
C GLY A 441 -1.03 -1.56 21.11
N VAL A 442 -2.14 -1.37 21.82
CA VAL A 442 -2.36 -1.92 23.17
C VAL A 442 -2.37 -3.45 23.15
N ALA A 443 -3.10 -4.09 22.21
CA ALA A 443 -3.13 -5.54 22.09
C ALA A 443 -1.73 -6.12 21.83
N THR A 444 -0.97 -5.51 20.92
CA THR A 444 0.42 -5.89 20.62
C THR A 444 1.33 -5.70 21.83
N ALA A 445 1.29 -4.53 22.49
CA ALA A 445 2.06 -4.28 23.71
C ALA A 445 1.74 -5.29 24.82
N THR A 446 0.46 -5.64 24.99
CA THR A 446 0.00 -6.62 25.98
C THR A 446 0.60 -8.00 25.71
N VAL A 447 0.54 -8.51 24.47
CA VAL A 447 1.12 -9.82 24.17
C VAL A 447 2.65 -9.79 24.27
N CYS A 448 3.31 -8.74 23.80
CA CYS A 448 4.76 -8.61 23.93
C CYS A 448 5.21 -8.62 25.39
N ALA A 449 4.51 -7.91 26.28
CA ALA A 449 4.78 -7.94 27.72
C ALA A 449 4.65 -9.36 28.29
N ARG A 450 3.60 -10.09 27.90
CA ARG A 450 3.35 -11.47 28.35
C ARG A 450 4.41 -12.47 27.92
N PHE A 451 4.96 -12.28 26.71
CA PHE A 451 5.98 -13.15 26.11
C PHE A 451 7.42 -12.65 26.31
N GLY A 452 7.63 -11.53 26.99
CA GLY A 452 8.96 -10.97 27.24
C GLY A 452 9.66 -10.44 25.99
N MET A 453 8.90 -9.95 25.01
CA MET A 453 9.41 -9.44 23.74
C MET A 453 9.44 -7.91 23.74
N LYS A 454 10.45 -7.32 23.12
CA LYS A 454 10.53 -5.86 22.95
C LYS A 454 9.48 -5.42 21.94
N CYS A 455 8.72 -4.37 22.26
CA CYS A 455 7.65 -3.85 21.41
C CYS A 455 7.88 -2.38 21.05
N THR A 456 7.79 -2.06 19.76
CA THR A 456 7.77 -0.67 19.27
C THR A 456 6.51 -0.44 18.42
N VAL A 457 5.67 0.50 18.82
CA VAL A 457 4.44 0.85 18.11
C VAL A 457 4.61 2.19 17.40
N PHE A 458 4.36 2.22 16.09
CA PHE A 458 4.29 3.42 15.28
C PHE A 458 2.87 3.96 15.29
N MET A 459 2.71 5.26 15.52
CA MET A 459 1.41 5.90 15.62
C MET A 459 1.48 7.30 15.02
N GLY A 460 0.51 7.68 14.20
CA GLY A 460 0.46 9.02 13.62
C GLY A 460 0.47 10.09 14.71
N ALA A 461 1.21 11.19 14.53
CA ALA A 461 1.34 12.22 15.57
C ALA A 461 -0.01 12.85 15.96
N GLU A 462 -0.96 12.94 15.03
CA GLU A 462 -2.32 13.42 15.32
C GLU A 462 -3.11 12.38 16.13
N ASP A 463 -2.94 11.09 15.85
CA ASP A 463 -3.56 10.01 16.62
C ASP A 463 -2.97 9.91 18.03
N VAL A 464 -1.66 10.13 18.20
CA VAL A 464 -1.00 10.22 19.53
C VAL A 464 -1.66 11.30 20.38
N ARG A 465 -2.01 12.45 19.78
CA ARG A 465 -2.69 13.56 20.46
C ARG A 465 -4.13 13.18 20.85
N ARG A 466 -4.89 12.60 19.91
CA ARG A 466 -6.31 12.24 20.12
C ARG A 466 -6.52 11.05 21.06
N GLN A 467 -5.55 10.13 21.13
CA GLN A 467 -5.69 8.84 21.82
C GLN A 467 -4.65 8.68 22.95
N ALA A 468 -4.40 9.76 23.69
CA ALA A 468 -3.38 9.82 24.74
C ALA A 468 -3.49 8.70 25.79
N LEU A 469 -4.71 8.28 26.13
CA LEU A 469 -4.94 7.19 27.09
C LEU A 469 -4.38 5.85 26.58
N ASN A 470 -4.55 5.53 25.30
CA ASN A 470 -4.00 4.30 24.73
C ASN A 470 -2.48 4.38 24.57
N VAL A 471 -1.93 5.57 24.27
CA VAL A 471 -0.46 5.80 24.31
C VAL A 471 0.10 5.52 25.70
N PHE A 472 -0.57 6.02 26.74
CA PHE A 472 -0.18 5.75 28.13
C PHE A 472 -0.27 4.26 28.47
N ARG A 473 -1.34 3.57 28.08
CA ARG A 473 -1.50 2.11 28.28
C ARG A 473 -0.38 1.31 27.60
N MET A 474 0.00 1.67 26.37
CA MET A 474 1.11 1.01 25.67
C MET A 474 2.44 1.18 26.42
N LYS A 475 2.74 2.40 26.88
CA LYS A 475 3.96 2.68 27.66
C LYS A 475 3.95 1.97 29.01
N LEU A 476 2.81 1.90 29.68
CA LEU A 476 2.63 1.15 30.93
C LEU A 476 2.94 -0.35 30.74
N LEU A 477 2.63 -0.90 29.58
CA LEU A 477 2.94 -2.28 29.19
C LEU A 477 4.41 -2.47 28.75
N GLY A 478 5.24 -1.43 28.78
CA GLY A 478 6.66 -1.50 28.42
C GLY A 478 6.96 -1.32 26.93
N ALA A 479 5.96 -0.98 26.10
CA ALA A 479 6.19 -0.69 24.69
C ALA A 479 6.74 0.72 24.47
N SER A 480 7.61 0.86 23.47
CA SER A 480 8.00 2.17 22.93
C SER A 480 6.94 2.65 21.94
N VAL A 481 6.57 3.93 21.99
CA VAL A 481 5.62 4.53 21.03
C VAL A 481 6.36 5.60 20.23
N VAL A 482 6.38 5.46 18.91
CA VAL A 482 7.03 6.37 17.96
C VAL A 482 5.96 7.16 17.22
N ALA A 483 5.96 8.48 17.43
CA ALA A 483 5.06 9.40 16.73
C ALA A 483 5.56 9.63 15.29
N VAL A 484 4.69 9.41 14.30
CA VAL A 484 4.99 9.62 12.87
C VAL A 484 4.52 11.01 12.46
N GLU A 485 5.46 11.88 12.11
CA GLU A 485 5.21 13.27 11.72
C GLU A 485 5.11 13.49 10.20
N ALA A 486 5.48 12.48 9.42
CA ALA A 486 5.40 12.49 7.96
C ALA A 486 3.96 12.37 7.47
N GLY A 487 3.70 12.91 6.28
CA GLY A 487 2.40 12.79 5.60
C GLY A 487 1.24 13.40 6.38
N SER A 488 0.11 12.69 6.43
CA SER A 488 -1.11 13.12 7.13
C SER A 488 -1.03 12.99 8.66
N ARG A 489 0.01 12.32 9.17
CA ARG A 489 0.23 12.04 10.60
C ARG A 489 -0.86 11.17 11.22
N THR A 490 -1.40 10.23 10.44
CA THR A 490 -2.46 9.29 10.84
C THR A 490 -2.02 7.83 10.69
N LEU A 491 -2.96 6.89 10.85
CA LEU A 491 -2.75 5.44 10.65
C LEU A 491 -2.05 5.10 9.33
N ARG A 492 -2.36 5.80 8.23
CA ARG A 492 -1.73 5.53 6.93
C ARG A 492 -0.20 5.65 7.01
N ASP A 493 0.27 6.76 7.56
CA ASP A 493 1.70 7.03 7.64
C ASP A 493 2.40 6.11 8.66
N ALA A 494 1.67 5.67 9.70
CA ALA A 494 2.17 4.67 10.67
C ALA A 494 2.39 3.28 10.05
N VAL A 495 1.51 2.83 9.14
CA VAL A 495 1.71 1.58 8.37
C VAL A 495 2.99 1.65 7.55
N ASN A 496 3.21 2.76 6.85
CA ASN A 496 4.39 2.98 6.02
C ASN A 496 5.69 2.91 6.84
N GLU A 497 5.74 3.62 7.96
CA GLU A 497 6.92 3.57 8.84
C GLU A 497 7.15 2.18 9.44
N ALA A 498 6.10 1.45 9.81
CA ALA A 498 6.23 0.08 10.30
C ALA A 498 6.79 -0.87 9.22
N MET A 499 6.28 -0.81 7.98
CA MET A 499 6.80 -1.62 6.87
C MET A 499 8.26 -1.30 6.56
N ARG A 500 8.63 -0.01 6.54
CA ARG A 500 10.03 0.41 6.35
C ARG A 500 10.93 -0.12 7.45
N LYS A 501 10.50 -0.02 8.71
CA LYS A 501 11.29 -0.51 9.84
C LYS A 501 11.48 -2.01 9.80
N TRP A 502 10.50 -2.74 9.28
CA TRP A 502 10.58 -4.19 9.15
C TRP A 502 11.74 -4.61 8.23
N VAL A 503 11.90 -3.94 7.08
CA VAL A 503 12.98 -4.21 6.12
C VAL A 503 14.37 -4.00 6.72
N GLU A 504 14.53 -2.98 7.58
CA GLU A 504 15.83 -2.65 8.17
C GLU A 504 16.38 -3.71 9.14
N LYS A 505 15.49 -4.49 9.79
CA LYS A 505 15.86 -5.38 10.89
C LYS A 505 15.15 -6.74 10.81
N LEU A 506 15.05 -7.29 9.60
CA LEU A 506 14.33 -8.54 9.35
C LEU A 506 14.78 -9.68 10.28
N ASP A 507 16.08 -9.87 10.49
CA ASP A 507 16.61 -11.02 11.24
C ASP A 507 16.02 -11.17 12.64
N ASN A 508 15.80 -10.06 13.36
CA ASN A 508 15.35 -10.08 14.75
C ASN A 508 13.92 -9.55 14.96
N THR A 509 13.32 -8.90 13.94
CA THR A 509 12.07 -8.14 14.07
C THR A 509 10.92 -8.78 13.30
N HIS A 510 9.74 -8.85 13.91
CA HIS A 510 8.49 -9.21 13.24
C HIS A 510 7.51 -8.04 13.26
N TYR A 511 6.82 -7.81 12.14
CA TYR A 511 5.76 -6.82 12.04
C TYR A 511 4.39 -7.47 12.26
N ILE A 512 3.72 -7.12 13.36
CA ILE A 512 2.34 -7.51 13.59
C ILE A 512 1.41 -6.46 12.99
N ILE A 513 0.89 -6.74 11.81
CA ILE A 513 -0.10 -5.88 11.16
C ILE A 513 -1.44 -5.92 11.90
N GLY A 514 -2.13 -4.78 11.99
CA GLY A 514 -3.32 -4.62 12.81
C GLY A 514 -4.65 -4.94 12.14
N SER A 515 -4.68 -5.13 10.82
CA SER A 515 -5.91 -5.45 10.09
C SER A 515 -5.63 -6.37 8.91
N ALA A 516 -6.68 -6.94 8.31
CA ALA A 516 -6.63 -7.80 7.12
C ALA A 516 -6.31 -7.01 5.83
N ILE A 517 -5.31 -6.14 5.91
CA ILE A 517 -4.79 -5.27 4.85
C ILE A 517 -3.35 -5.69 4.53
N GLY A 518 -2.69 -4.96 3.64
CA GLY A 518 -1.29 -5.20 3.31
C GLY A 518 -1.08 -6.30 2.28
N PRO A 519 0.17 -6.48 1.82
CA PRO A 519 0.51 -7.49 0.84
C PRO A 519 0.26 -8.90 1.40
N HIS A 520 0.02 -9.85 0.51
CA HIS A 520 0.07 -11.28 0.87
C HIS A 520 1.40 -11.60 1.60
N PRO A 521 1.39 -12.35 2.72
CA PRO A 521 0.30 -13.16 3.28
C PRO A 521 -0.57 -12.49 4.37
N PHE A 522 -0.37 -11.20 4.67
CA PHE A 522 -1.01 -10.55 5.82
C PHE A 522 -2.54 -10.65 5.86
N PRO A 523 -3.29 -10.38 4.78
CA PRO A 523 -4.75 -10.50 4.81
C PRO A 523 -5.22 -11.88 5.24
N THR A 524 -4.58 -12.92 4.70
CA THR A 524 -4.88 -14.33 5.01
C THR A 524 -4.57 -14.66 6.47
N ILE A 525 -3.39 -14.25 6.97
CA ILE A 525 -2.98 -14.47 8.37
C ILE A 525 -3.99 -13.86 9.33
N VAL A 526 -4.30 -12.58 9.13
CA VAL A 526 -5.19 -11.84 10.03
C VAL A 526 -6.59 -12.44 9.99
N ARG A 527 -7.14 -12.73 8.80
CA ARG A 527 -8.43 -13.40 8.68
C ARG A 527 -8.42 -14.74 9.42
N THR A 528 -7.38 -15.56 9.26
CA THR A 528 -7.30 -16.88 9.90
C THR A 528 -7.39 -16.79 11.42
N PHE A 529 -6.69 -15.85 12.05
CA PHE A 529 -6.77 -15.67 13.51
C PHE A 529 -8.05 -14.99 13.97
N GLN A 530 -8.71 -14.22 13.12
CA GLN A 530 -10.00 -13.60 13.42
C GLN A 530 -11.20 -14.52 13.14
N SER A 531 -11.05 -15.58 12.33
CA SER A 531 -12.13 -16.53 12.00
C SER A 531 -12.74 -17.23 13.20
N VAL A 532 -12.05 -17.22 14.36
CA VAL A 532 -12.60 -17.69 15.64
C VAL A 532 -13.92 -16.97 15.99
N ILE A 533 -14.09 -15.71 15.58
CA ILE A 533 -15.31 -14.93 15.82
C ILE A 533 -16.51 -15.58 15.13
N GLY A 534 -16.43 -15.82 13.82
CA GLY A 534 -17.51 -16.44 13.05
C GLY A 534 -17.71 -17.92 13.39
N ASN A 535 -16.63 -18.66 13.68
CA ASN A 535 -16.72 -20.06 14.08
C ASN A 535 -17.51 -20.22 15.38
N GLU A 536 -17.15 -19.47 16.43
CA GLU A 536 -17.92 -19.48 17.68
C GLU A 536 -19.34 -18.98 17.47
N THR A 537 -19.55 -17.97 16.61
CA THR A 537 -20.90 -17.48 16.30
C THR A 537 -21.76 -18.57 15.67
N LYS A 538 -21.20 -19.37 14.76
CA LYS A 538 -21.89 -20.49 14.11
C LYS A 538 -22.30 -21.55 15.12
N GLU A 539 -21.38 -21.96 15.99
CA GLU A 539 -21.64 -22.93 17.07
C GLU A 539 -22.70 -22.41 18.05
N GLN A 540 -22.54 -21.18 18.53
CA GLN A 540 -23.44 -20.57 19.52
C GLN A 540 -24.84 -20.29 18.95
N MET A 541 -24.97 -19.90 17.68
CA MET A 541 -26.29 -19.74 17.04
C MET A 541 -27.00 -21.07 16.86
N GLN A 542 -26.26 -22.13 16.52
CA GLN A 542 -26.80 -23.48 16.44
C GLN A 542 -27.30 -23.96 17.81
N GLU A 543 -26.56 -23.69 18.89
CA GLU A 543 -26.96 -24.01 20.26
C GLU A 543 -28.19 -23.21 20.72
N LEU A 544 -28.22 -21.90 20.44
CA LEU A 544 -29.28 -21.00 20.92
C LEU A 544 -30.58 -21.10 20.11
N THR A 545 -30.49 -21.36 18.80
CA THR A 545 -31.63 -21.21 17.88
C THR A 545 -31.87 -22.42 16.99
N GLY A 546 -30.97 -23.41 16.99
CA GLY A 546 -31.05 -24.58 16.12
C GLY A 546 -30.79 -24.30 14.63
N LYS A 547 -30.43 -23.07 14.25
CA LYS A 547 -30.12 -22.66 12.88
C LYS A 547 -28.96 -21.66 12.81
N LEU A 548 -28.41 -21.49 11.60
CA LEU A 548 -27.52 -20.38 11.27
C LEU A 548 -28.26 -19.03 11.36
N PRO A 549 -27.54 -17.91 11.57
CA PRO A 549 -28.15 -16.59 11.46
C PRO A 549 -28.55 -16.29 10.01
N ASP A 550 -29.59 -15.48 9.82
CA ASP A 550 -30.04 -15.03 8.51
C ASP A 550 -29.16 -13.86 8.00
N CYS A 551 -28.55 -13.11 8.91
CA CYS A 551 -27.59 -12.05 8.59
C CYS A 551 -26.50 -11.90 9.67
N VAL A 552 -25.27 -11.63 9.25
CA VAL A 552 -24.18 -11.17 10.13
C VAL A 552 -23.72 -9.77 9.72
N VAL A 553 -23.49 -8.92 10.72
CA VAL A 553 -23.16 -7.50 10.55
C VAL A 553 -21.87 -7.16 11.27
N ALA A 554 -21.00 -6.37 10.63
CA ALA A 554 -19.72 -5.94 11.20
C ALA A 554 -19.31 -4.57 10.68
N CYS A 555 -18.58 -3.79 11.48
CA CYS A 555 -18.04 -2.51 11.05
C CYS A 555 -16.78 -2.71 10.19
N VAL A 556 -16.55 -1.84 9.22
CA VAL A 556 -15.47 -1.98 8.23
C VAL A 556 -14.60 -0.73 8.21
N GLY A 557 -13.42 -0.86 8.81
CA GLY A 557 -12.26 -0.01 8.52
C GLY A 557 -11.32 -0.77 7.60
N GLY A 558 -10.14 -1.17 8.09
CA GLY A 558 -9.31 -2.15 7.37
C GLY A 558 -9.90 -3.56 7.25
N GLY A 559 -10.97 -3.90 7.99
CA GLY A 559 -11.78 -5.10 7.75
C GLY A 559 -11.50 -6.35 8.61
N SER A 560 -10.60 -6.34 9.59
CA SER A 560 -10.24 -7.58 10.34
C SER A 560 -11.40 -8.25 11.09
N ASN A 561 -12.24 -7.48 11.79
CA ASN A 561 -13.39 -8.05 12.51
C ASN A 561 -14.45 -8.58 11.54
N ALA A 562 -14.71 -7.84 10.46
CA ALA A 562 -15.64 -8.23 9.42
C ALA A 562 -15.17 -9.51 8.70
N ALA A 563 -13.90 -9.60 8.31
CA ALA A 563 -13.33 -10.81 7.73
C ALA A 563 -13.43 -12.01 8.70
N GLY A 564 -13.12 -11.81 9.98
CA GLY A 564 -13.24 -12.85 11.00
C GLY A 564 -14.67 -13.33 11.27
N MET A 565 -15.65 -12.42 11.20
CA MET A 565 -17.07 -12.76 11.32
C MET A 565 -17.58 -13.44 10.06
N PHE A 566 -17.28 -12.89 8.88
CA PHE A 566 -17.89 -13.29 7.61
C PHE A 566 -17.28 -14.55 7.01
N HIS A 567 -15.97 -14.76 7.15
CA HIS A 567 -15.28 -15.84 6.47
C HIS A 567 -15.87 -17.24 6.76
N PRO A 568 -16.21 -17.59 8.01
CA PRO A 568 -16.88 -18.87 8.31
C PRO A 568 -18.26 -19.05 7.68
N PHE A 569 -18.93 -17.96 7.27
CA PHE A 569 -20.22 -17.97 6.57
C PHE A 569 -20.09 -17.72 5.06
N SER A 570 -18.88 -17.50 4.55
CA SER A 570 -18.66 -17.11 3.14
C SER A 570 -19.21 -18.11 2.13
N ASN A 571 -19.22 -19.41 2.47
CA ASN A 571 -19.78 -20.49 1.66
C ASN A 571 -21.24 -20.83 1.99
N ASP A 572 -21.88 -20.12 2.92
CA ASP A 572 -23.29 -20.29 3.29
C ASP A 572 -24.14 -19.20 2.62
N PRO A 573 -24.67 -19.41 1.40
CA PRO A 573 -25.38 -18.36 0.65
C PRO A 573 -26.69 -17.92 1.33
N SER A 574 -27.23 -18.72 2.25
CA SER A 574 -28.38 -18.35 3.09
C SER A 574 -28.06 -17.24 4.08
N VAL A 575 -26.79 -17.04 4.45
CA VAL A 575 -26.37 -16.03 5.42
C VAL A 575 -25.95 -14.76 4.69
N LYS A 576 -26.69 -13.67 4.90
CA LYS A 576 -26.36 -12.34 4.38
C LYS A 576 -25.17 -11.75 5.15
N LEU A 577 -24.19 -11.20 4.43
CA LEU A 577 -23.04 -10.52 5.02
C LEU A 577 -23.19 -9.02 4.81
N LEU A 578 -23.23 -8.24 5.89
CA LEU A 578 -23.40 -6.79 5.85
C LEU A 578 -22.23 -6.08 6.54
N GLY A 579 -21.38 -5.43 5.76
CA GLY A 579 -20.35 -4.52 6.27
C GLY A 579 -20.89 -3.10 6.39
N VAL A 580 -20.55 -2.41 7.48
CA VAL A 580 -20.91 -0.99 7.68
C VAL A 580 -19.66 -0.14 7.80
N GLU A 581 -19.47 0.77 6.85
CA GLU A 581 -18.33 1.68 6.76
C GLU A 581 -18.62 3.03 7.42
N ALA A 582 -17.57 3.80 7.71
CA ALA A 582 -17.71 5.16 8.21
C ALA A 582 -18.07 6.15 7.09
N GLY A 583 -19.31 6.63 7.13
CA GLY A 583 -19.84 7.65 6.23
C GLY A 583 -19.41 9.08 6.57
N GLY A 584 -18.78 9.31 7.73
CA GLY A 584 -18.30 10.64 8.15
C GLY A 584 -19.42 11.69 8.13
N ASP A 585 -19.19 12.79 7.43
CA ASP A 585 -20.20 13.85 7.21
C ASP A 585 -21.24 13.49 6.13
N GLY A 586 -21.00 12.43 5.36
CA GLY A 586 -21.81 11.99 4.22
C GLY A 586 -20.92 11.48 3.08
N VAL A 587 -21.35 10.41 2.39
CA VAL A 587 -20.61 9.78 1.27
C VAL A 587 -20.57 10.65 0.00
N ASP A 588 -21.41 11.68 -0.07
CA ASP A 588 -21.45 12.70 -1.09
C ASP A 588 -20.49 13.87 -0.82
N THR A 589 -19.85 13.87 0.36
CA THR A 589 -18.83 14.86 0.75
C THR A 589 -17.41 14.29 0.58
N ALA A 590 -16.39 15.12 0.72
CA ALA A 590 -15.00 14.63 0.78
C ALA A 590 -14.60 14.10 2.18
N ARG A 591 -15.51 14.13 3.16
CA ARG A 591 -15.21 13.85 4.57
C ARG A 591 -15.89 12.56 5.00
N HIS A 592 -15.36 11.44 4.52
CA HIS A 592 -15.79 10.09 4.91
C HIS A 592 -14.63 9.08 4.80
N SER A 593 -14.87 7.85 5.27
CA SER A 593 -13.95 6.71 5.12
C SER A 593 -14.67 5.47 4.53
N ALA A 594 -15.77 5.69 3.80
CA ALA A 594 -16.60 4.67 3.16
C ALA A 594 -15.96 4.14 1.86
N THR A 595 -14.90 3.35 2.00
CA THR A 595 -14.02 2.88 0.91
C THR A 595 -14.71 1.99 -0.13
N LEU A 596 -15.51 1.03 0.28
CA LEU A 596 -16.23 0.12 -0.61
C LEU A 596 -17.45 0.80 -1.23
N THR A 597 -18.04 1.78 -0.55
CA THR A 597 -19.21 2.54 -1.01
C THR A 597 -18.83 3.64 -2.02
N GLY A 598 -17.82 4.46 -1.70
CA GLY A 598 -17.42 5.63 -2.50
C GLY A 598 -16.07 5.52 -3.20
N GLY A 599 -15.28 4.48 -2.92
CA GLY A 599 -13.96 4.29 -3.51
C GLY A 599 -13.95 3.51 -4.82
N ARG A 600 -12.74 3.37 -5.38
CA ARG A 600 -12.49 2.63 -6.63
C ARG A 600 -11.26 1.73 -6.51
N PRO A 601 -11.15 0.65 -7.30
CA PRO A 601 -10.00 -0.24 -7.28
C PRO A 601 -8.68 0.50 -7.53
N GLY A 602 -7.62 0.08 -6.84
CA GLY A 602 -6.25 0.54 -7.04
C GLY A 602 -5.30 -0.14 -6.06
N VAL A 603 -4.14 0.46 -5.81
CA VAL A 603 -3.06 -0.09 -4.96
C VAL A 603 -2.72 0.86 -3.82
N LEU A 604 -2.71 0.33 -2.61
CA LEU A 604 -2.35 1.03 -1.37
C LEU A 604 -1.66 0.06 -0.42
N HIS A 605 -0.60 0.48 0.27
CA HIS A 605 0.08 -0.32 1.29
C HIS A 605 0.41 -1.76 0.86
N GLY A 606 0.88 -1.96 -0.37
CA GLY A 606 1.32 -3.27 -0.80
C GLY A 606 0.26 -4.17 -1.44
N VAL A 607 -0.98 -3.70 -1.61
CA VAL A 607 -2.09 -4.57 -2.03
C VAL A 607 -3.04 -3.90 -3.01
N ARG A 608 -3.52 -4.66 -4.00
CA ARG A 608 -4.62 -4.22 -4.87
C ARG A 608 -5.96 -4.39 -4.15
N THR A 609 -6.69 -3.30 -3.96
CA THR A 609 -7.94 -3.26 -3.19
C THR A 609 -8.81 -2.07 -3.62
N TYR A 610 -10.00 -1.89 -3.05
CA TYR A 610 -10.70 -0.61 -3.11
C TYR A 610 -10.02 0.41 -2.20
N LEU A 611 -9.91 1.65 -2.69
CA LEU A 611 -9.45 2.78 -1.90
C LEU A 611 -10.15 4.08 -2.29
N LEU A 612 -10.10 5.05 -1.38
CA LEU A 612 -10.45 6.44 -1.61
C LEU A 612 -9.27 7.17 -2.25
N GLN A 613 -9.47 7.63 -3.48
CA GLN A 613 -8.44 8.27 -4.29
C GLN A 613 -9.05 9.26 -5.28
N ASN A 614 -8.29 10.28 -5.66
CA ASN A 614 -8.68 11.23 -6.70
C ASN A 614 -8.40 10.67 -8.10
N ASP A 615 -8.77 11.42 -9.14
CA ASP A 615 -8.62 11.01 -10.55
C ASP A 615 -7.18 10.73 -10.99
N GLU A 616 -6.20 11.34 -10.33
CA GLU A 616 -4.77 11.12 -10.59
C GLU A 616 -4.20 9.90 -9.86
N GLY A 617 -5.06 9.13 -9.16
CA GLY A 617 -4.65 7.98 -8.38
C GLY A 617 -3.92 8.35 -7.08
N GLN A 618 -4.10 9.58 -6.60
CA GLN A 618 -3.57 10.00 -5.31
C GLN A 618 -4.57 9.65 -4.22
N VAL A 619 -4.08 9.07 -3.13
CA VAL A 619 -4.88 8.69 -1.96
C VAL A 619 -5.37 9.96 -1.28
N ILE A 620 -6.69 10.09 -1.11
CA ILE A 620 -7.26 11.26 -0.44
C ILE A 620 -7.28 11.05 1.08
N ASP A 621 -7.29 12.15 1.82
CA ASP A 621 -7.49 12.11 3.26
C ASP A 621 -8.93 11.68 3.57
N THR A 622 -9.11 11.04 4.72
CA THR A 622 -10.40 10.47 5.15
C THR A 622 -10.91 11.15 6.41
N HIS A 623 -12.16 10.89 6.75
CA HIS A 623 -12.75 11.39 7.98
C HIS A 623 -13.77 10.43 8.58
N SER A 624 -13.63 10.21 9.89
CA SER A 624 -14.67 9.63 10.74
C SER A 624 -14.49 10.11 12.17
N VAL A 625 -15.57 10.17 12.93
CA VAL A 625 -15.51 10.30 14.39
C VAL A 625 -14.83 9.09 15.06
N SER A 626 -14.77 7.95 14.36
CA SER A 626 -14.11 6.74 14.82
C SER A 626 -12.72 6.56 14.21
N ALA A 627 -11.67 6.78 15.01
CA ALA A 627 -10.28 6.62 14.58
C ALA A 627 -9.93 5.20 14.08
N GLY A 628 -10.69 4.16 14.46
CA GLY A 628 -10.47 2.79 13.99
C GLY A 628 -11.07 2.49 12.62
N LEU A 629 -11.97 3.35 12.12
CA LEU A 629 -12.55 3.28 10.78
C LEU A 629 -11.95 4.32 9.82
N ASP A 630 -11.17 5.27 10.33
CA ASP A 630 -10.54 6.35 9.56
C ASP A 630 -9.34 5.85 8.74
N TYR A 631 -9.63 5.13 7.66
CA TYR A 631 -8.64 4.52 6.79
C TYR A 631 -9.10 4.54 5.31
N PRO A 632 -8.26 4.98 4.36
CA PRO A 632 -8.65 5.14 2.95
C PRO A 632 -8.72 3.83 2.15
N GLY A 633 -8.30 2.70 2.72
CA GLY A 633 -8.32 1.40 2.06
C GLY A 633 -9.22 0.39 2.76
N VAL A 634 -9.21 -0.84 2.27
CA VAL A 634 -9.92 -1.96 2.90
C VAL A 634 -9.21 -3.28 2.59
N GLY A 635 -9.47 -4.32 3.38
CA GLY A 635 -8.91 -5.65 3.14
C GLY A 635 -9.35 -6.25 1.79
N PRO A 636 -8.44 -6.90 1.03
CA PRO A 636 -8.74 -7.37 -0.33
C PRO A 636 -9.81 -8.47 -0.39
N GLU A 637 -9.99 -9.26 0.67
CA GLU A 637 -11.06 -10.26 0.71
C GLU A 637 -12.45 -9.61 0.78
N LEU A 638 -12.60 -8.47 1.49
CA LEU A 638 -13.84 -7.70 1.49
C LEU A 638 -14.11 -7.07 0.12
N SER A 639 -13.06 -6.56 -0.55
CA SER A 639 -13.13 -6.09 -1.94
C SER A 639 -13.63 -7.20 -2.88
N GLY A 640 -13.10 -8.42 -2.72
CA GLY A 640 -13.55 -9.60 -3.48
C GLY A 640 -15.02 -9.96 -3.21
N TRP A 641 -15.47 -9.89 -1.96
CA TRP A 641 -16.89 -10.12 -1.62
C TRP A 641 -17.82 -9.01 -2.10
N LYS A 642 -17.35 -7.77 -2.20
CA LYS A 642 -18.11 -6.68 -2.83
C LYS A 642 -18.31 -6.96 -4.32
N ASP A 643 -17.24 -7.20 -5.06
CA ASP A 643 -17.28 -7.39 -6.52
C ASP A 643 -18.07 -8.65 -6.91
N SER A 644 -17.93 -9.73 -6.15
CA SER A 644 -18.73 -10.95 -6.35
C SER A 644 -20.17 -10.83 -5.84
N SER A 645 -20.56 -9.70 -5.25
CA SER A 645 -21.85 -9.48 -4.59
C SER A 645 -22.16 -10.46 -3.45
N ARG A 646 -21.13 -11.13 -2.90
CA ARG A 646 -21.28 -12.05 -1.75
C ARG A 646 -21.59 -11.29 -0.46
N ALA A 647 -21.01 -10.11 -0.28
CA ALA A 647 -21.28 -9.21 0.84
C ALA A 647 -21.81 -7.86 0.35
N LYS A 648 -22.69 -7.25 1.14
CA LYS A 648 -23.18 -5.90 0.93
C LYS A 648 -22.47 -4.94 1.87
N PHE A 649 -22.17 -3.75 1.38
CA PHE A 649 -21.52 -2.70 2.16
C PHE A 649 -22.37 -1.45 2.10
N VAL A 650 -22.58 -0.83 3.26
CA VAL A 650 -23.31 0.43 3.43
C VAL A 650 -22.48 1.37 4.29
N ALA A 651 -22.77 2.67 4.25
CA ALA A 651 -22.11 3.66 5.09
C ALA A 651 -23.05 4.18 6.18
N ALA A 652 -22.52 4.46 7.36
CA ALA A 652 -23.21 5.18 8.43
C ALA A 652 -22.42 6.45 8.77
N THR A 653 -23.07 7.61 8.69
CA THR A 653 -22.51 8.91 9.07
C THR A 653 -22.13 8.97 10.54
N ASP A 654 -21.34 9.96 10.94
CA ASP A 654 -20.95 10.16 12.34
C ASP A 654 -22.18 10.39 13.24
N THR A 655 -23.22 11.04 12.73
CA THR A 655 -24.49 11.22 13.47
C THR A 655 -25.21 9.89 13.66
N GLU A 656 -25.23 9.03 12.64
CA GLU A 656 -25.83 7.70 12.69
C GLU A 656 -25.05 6.75 13.61
N ALA A 657 -23.72 6.85 13.62
CA ALA A 657 -22.88 6.14 14.57
C ALA A 657 -23.18 6.57 16.01
N PHE A 658 -23.42 7.85 16.28
CA PHE A 658 -23.82 8.32 17.61
C PHE A 658 -25.21 7.80 18.02
N ILE A 659 -26.13 7.65 17.07
CA ILE A 659 -27.41 6.97 17.31
C ILE A 659 -27.15 5.52 17.73
N GLY A 660 -26.31 4.78 17.00
CA GLY A 660 -25.94 3.40 17.36
C GLY A 660 -25.29 3.30 18.75
N PHE A 661 -24.38 4.22 19.07
CA PHE A 661 -23.71 4.30 20.37
C PHE A 661 -24.73 4.51 21.51
N ARG A 662 -25.62 5.50 21.34
CA ARG A 662 -26.67 5.83 22.29
C ARG A 662 -27.63 4.65 22.49
N MET A 663 -28.12 4.07 21.41
CA MET A 663 -29.13 3.00 21.46
C MET A 663 -28.62 1.80 22.25
N LEU A 664 -27.40 1.33 21.98
CA LEU A 664 -26.87 0.21 22.75
C LEU A 664 -26.61 0.57 24.22
N SER A 665 -26.13 1.79 24.48
CA SER A 665 -25.85 2.26 25.83
C SER A 665 -27.14 2.38 26.67
N GLU A 666 -28.19 3.00 26.15
CA GLU A 666 -29.45 3.25 26.86
C GLU A 666 -30.36 2.02 26.93
N LEU A 667 -30.32 1.15 25.92
CA LEU A 667 -31.21 -0.02 25.84
C LEU A 667 -30.60 -1.25 26.49
N GLU A 668 -29.32 -1.51 26.30
CA GLU A 668 -28.67 -2.75 26.77
C GLU A 668 -27.64 -2.51 27.88
N GLY A 669 -27.35 -1.25 28.24
CA GLY A 669 -26.34 -0.94 29.27
C GLY A 669 -24.92 -1.31 28.85
N ILE A 670 -24.67 -1.40 27.54
CA ILE A 670 -23.36 -1.73 26.98
C ILE A 670 -22.86 -0.51 26.24
N ILE A 671 -21.69 0.00 26.61
CA ILE A 671 -21.04 1.14 25.93
C ILE A 671 -20.16 0.59 24.80
N PRO A 672 -20.61 0.67 23.52
CA PRO A 672 -19.86 0.13 22.40
C PRO A 672 -18.71 1.05 22.00
N ALA A 673 -17.68 0.50 21.35
CA ALA A 673 -16.74 1.35 20.62
C ALA A 673 -17.45 2.12 19.49
N LEU A 674 -16.98 3.32 19.16
CA LEU A 674 -17.55 4.11 18.06
C LEU A 674 -17.47 3.37 16.72
N GLU A 675 -16.45 2.53 16.51
CA GLU A 675 -16.34 1.65 15.34
C GLU A 675 -17.57 0.74 15.25
N THR A 676 -17.85 0.02 16.33
CA THR A 676 -18.97 -0.91 16.45
C THR A 676 -20.33 -0.20 16.37
N SER A 677 -20.38 1.06 16.79
CA SER A 677 -21.61 1.87 16.77
C SER A 677 -22.15 2.09 15.35
N HIS A 678 -21.28 2.13 14.34
CA HIS A 678 -21.67 2.12 12.93
C HIS A 678 -22.42 0.82 12.59
N ALA A 679 -21.86 -0.33 12.98
CA ALA A 679 -22.49 -1.64 12.74
C ALA A 679 -23.84 -1.78 13.45
N ILE A 680 -23.99 -1.19 14.65
CA ILE A 680 -25.25 -1.19 15.40
C ILE A 680 -26.32 -0.42 14.63
N PHE A 681 -26.00 0.78 14.16
CA PHE A 681 -26.94 1.56 13.35
C PHE A 681 -27.35 0.81 12.07
N GLY A 682 -26.37 0.33 11.28
CA GLY A 682 -26.67 -0.41 10.05
C GLY A 682 -27.45 -1.71 10.29
N ALA A 683 -27.18 -2.40 11.41
CA ALA A 683 -27.93 -3.57 11.83
C ALA A 683 -29.38 -3.25 12.21
N MET A 684 -29.64 -2.14 12.90
CA MET A 684 -31.00 -1.69 13.21
C MET A 684 -31.80 -1.44 11.93
N GLU A 685 -31.23 -0.73 10.96
CA GLU A 685 -31.90 -0.48 9.68
C GLU A 685 -32.14 -1.77 8.89
N ALA A 686 -31.18 -2.69 8.87
CA ALA A 686 -31.36 -4.00 8.24
C ALA A 686 -32.46 -4.82 8.94
N ALA A 687 -32.47 -4.85 10.27
CA ALA A 687 -33.44 -5.60 11.05
C ALA A 687 -34.87 -5.10 10.88
N LYS A 688 -35.09 -3.79 10.64
CA LYS A 688 -36.42 -3.21 10.40
C LYS A 688 -37.16 -3.83 9.22
N VAL A 689 -36.42 -4.25 8.19
CA VAL A 689 -36.97 -4.81 6.94
C VAL A 689 -36.83 -6.34 6.85
N MET A 690 -36.26 -6.97 7.88
CA MET A 690 -36.21 -8.42 8.03
C MET A 690 -37.44 -8.92 8.80
N ARG A 691 -37.83 -10.17 8.57
CA ARG A 691 -38.96 -10.78 9.28
C ARG A 691 -38.63 -10.96 10.75
N ASP A 692 -39.65 -10.93 11.60
CA ASP A 692 -39.48 -11.04 13.05
C ASP A 692 -39.01 -12.42 13.55
N ASP A 693 -39.09 -13.45 12.71
CA ASP A 693 -38.56 -14.82 12.90
C ASP A 693 -37.12 -15.02 12.37
N GLU A 694 -36.55 -14.01 11.71
CA GLU A 694 -35.16 -14.00 11.25
C GLU A 694 -34.20 -13.56 12.38
N ASN A 695 -32.95 -14.01 12.28
CA ASN A 695 -31.89 -13.74 13.25
C ASN A 695 -30.76 -12.94 12.59
N LEU A 696 -30.40 -11.82 13.21
CA LEU A 696 -29.28 -10.97 12.84
C LEU A 696 -28.23 -10.96 13.95
N VAL A 697 -26.96 -11.19 13.64
CA VAL A 697 -25.85 -11.13 14.60
C VAL A 697 -24.93 -9.95 14.31
N ILE A 698 -24.69 -9.11 15.31
CA ILE A 698 -23.74 -8.00 15.26
C ILE A 698 -22.41 -8.44 15.88
N CYS A 699 -21.31 -8.29 15.14
CA CYS A 699 -19.97 -8.38 15.70
C CYS A 699 -19.68 -7.14 16.57
N LEU A 700 -19.82 -7.27 17.90
CA LEU A 700 -19.56 -6.20 18.85
C LEU A 700 -18.05 -6.04 19.07
N SER A 701 -17.37 -5.45 18.09
CA SER A 701 -15.93 -5.59 17.85
C SER A 701 -14.99 -5.08 18.97
N GLY A 702 -15.51 -4.24 19.87
CA GLY A 702 -14.76 -3.60 20.95
C GLY A 702 -15.63 -2.73 21.84
N ARG A 703 -15.13 -2.44 23.05
CA ARG A 703 -15.79 -1.59 24.05
C ARG A 703 -15.44 -0.10 23.92
N GLY A 704 -16.36 0.75 24.34
CA GLY A 704 -16.30 2.21 24.15
C GLY A 704 -15.55 2.99 25.22
N ASP A 705 -14.89 2.36 26.19
CA ASP A 705 -14.15 3.09 27.25
C ASP A 705 -13.17 4.13 26.66
N LYS A 706 -12.53 3.78 25.55
CA LYS A 706 -11.58 4.67 24.85
C LYS A 706 -12.25 5.87 24.18
N ASP A 707 -13.55 5.76 23.89
CA ASP A 707 -14.30 6.73 23.10
C ASP A 707 -15.10 7.69 23.97
N VAL A 708 -15.29 7.41 25.27
CA VAL A 708 -16.13 8.24 26.16
C VAL A 708 -15.70 9.71 26.15
N GLN A 709 -14.38 9.98 26.17
CA GLN A 709 -13.88 11.35 26.09
C GLN A 709 -14.20 12.00 24.73
N SER A 710 -13.91 11.31 23.62
CA SER A 710 -14.22 11.83 22.28
C SER A 710 -15.72 12.03 22.08
N VAL A 711 -16.57 11.13 22.60
CA VAL A 711 -18.02 11.30 22.60
C VAL A 711 -18.42 12.54 23.39
N ALA A 712 -17.86 12.75 24.60
CA ALA A 712 -18.16 13.95 25.39
C ALA A 712 -17.73 15.25 24.69
N GLU A 713 -16.62 15.22 23.94
CA GLU A 713 -16.11 16.37 23.19
C GLU A 713 -16.95 16.67 21.93
N GLU A 714 -17.43 15.63 21.22
CA GLU A 714 -18.18 15.78 19.96
C GLU A 714 -19.70 15.90 20.15
N LEU A 715 -20.24 15.41 21.27
CA LEU A 715 -21.68 15.45 21.55
C LEU A 715 -22.28 16.87 21.54
N PRO A 716 -21.60 17.95 21.98
CA PRO A 716 -22.12 19.30 21.81
C PRO A 716 -22.39 19.70 20.34
N ASN A 717 -21.67 19.12 19.39
CA ASN A 717 -21.83 19.37 17.96
C ASN A 717 -22.86 18.45 17.31
N ILE A 718 -22.82 17.15 17.65
CA ILE A 718 -23.66 16.11 17.03
C ILE A 718 -25.01 15.97 17.74
N GLY A 719 -25.02 16.07 19.07
CA GLY A 719 -26.18 15.91 19.94
C GLY A 719 -27.42 16.73 19.54
N PRO A 720 -27.30 18.02 19.18
CA PRO A 720 -28.42 18.82 18.69
C PRO A 720 -29.09 18.25 17.43
N LYS A 721 -28.33 17.56 16.55
CA LYS A 721 -28.86 16.97 15.31
C LYS A 721 -29.71 15.73 15.57
N MET A 722 -29.49 15.05 16.70
CA MET A 722 -30.15 13.79 17.06
C MET A 722 -30.98 13.86 18.35
N GLY A 723 -31.17 15.06 18.91
CA GLY A 723 -31.90 15.26 20.16
C GLY A 723 -31.30 14.48 21.34
N TRP A 724 -29.97 14.51 21.48
CA TRP A 724 -29.25 13.86 22.57
C TRP A 724 -28.32 14.84 23.26
N ASP A 725 -28.59 15.14 24.52
CA ASP A 725 -27.81 16.08 25.31
C ASP A 725 -27.48 15.44 26.66
N LEU A 726 -26.18 15.21 26.90
CA LEU A 726 -25.64 14.70 28.15
C LEU A 726 -24.85 15.76 28.91
N ARG A 727 -24.87 17.02 28.45
CA ARG A 727 -24.13 18.10 29.13
C ARG A 727 -24.64 18.22 30.56
N PHE A 728 -23.70 18.11 31.50
CA PHE A 728 -23.86 18.49 32.89
C PHE A 728 -23.48 19.96 33.06
#